data_AF-A0A2Z6ABZ6-F1
#
_entry.id   AF-A0A2Z6ABZ6-F1
#
_cell.length_a   1.000
_cell.length_b   1.000
_cell.length_c   1.000
_cell.angle_alpha   90.00
_cell.angle_beta   90.00
_cell.angle_gamma   90.00
#
_symmetry.space_group_name_H-M   'P 1'
#
loop_
_entity.id
_entity.type
_entity.pdbx_description
1 polymer ?
#
loop_
_entity_poly.entity_id
_entity_poly.type
_entity_poly.pdbx_seq_one_letter_code
_entity_poly.pdbx_strand_id
1 'polypeptide(L)'
;MVGTRNVAVDMVYYGTPGRHDPARDKSRIDPTLPIDPRGDRSGDTLTYWQSYDRLDPRARWTYLDWLEGGRKDPTIPIGYVFVFFYGLEQRLLVDDAKEEAHAIFQEVRRLLAIHGEDYSFAAYASKLLALSCLYGEASDDPISSAPPHNYEMELPLNVRVRLGTRIERNEPFDADDCLLWVLSLPDVYLRTPGQRCFAELLELWRMRFAVRNPEGLRVRRPKAKIRSQYNSASSTFSLPVEMDLPDISGTQAPLAGLRTILDGCIEDLSTYSRLLGRDPTSRGTLRGDLLLPLELRRGRLSFAECRSALDLSTVSGLAAVVDVARVLGLELETGAEKLPAATVRQIGVALDALDLGFEPDRRYGPAAALRTDGRIALFPASLGGAVDPDRGPYAAARGMVEVAMLAAVSDGTVASSEMDAIERRLRSTPELKDDEITRLFACGRALAADPPKVRAALKKLADVAPESRAALAASAVEAVLADGRVLPDEVRFLEALHAALGLPASELYSALHRSGEDVGPVEVVSAIDERTVPLPDEPKRSGLSIDIARLERIRGETTQVSAMLASIFVEDEPEPAPAPPPKEKATASAFAGLDGPHSDLLIRLLAGPMARTDFDALATELRLMPDGAIETLNEWGFDTLGEPIVEDDDDVRVSSEVINQIEPMGVAA
;
A
#
# COMPACT_ATOMS: atom_id res chain seq x y z
N MET A 1 -13.52 -7.27 -61.66
CA MET A 1 -12.73 -6.45 -62.61
C MET A 1 -13.08 -5.00 -62.39
N VAL A 2 -12.15 -4.18 -61.91
CA VAL A 2 -12.37 -2.73 -61.75
C VAL A 2 -11.43 -2.03 -62.72
N GLY A 3 -11.97 -1.34 -63.72
CA GLY A 3 -11.17 -0.88 -64.86
C GLY A 3 -10.37 -2.03 -65.49
N THR A 4 -9.03 -1.94 -65.43
CA THR A 4 -8.10 -2.96 -65.96
C THR A 4 -7.60 -3.95 -64.91
N ARG A 5 -7.94 -3.80 -63.62
CA ARG A 5 -7.44 -4.63 -62.51
C ARG A 5 -8.42 -5.75 -62.17
N ASN A 6 -7.90 -6.97 -61.96
CA ASN A 6 -8.67 -8.05 -61.32
C ASN A 6 -8.44 -8.00 -59.80
N VAL A 7 -9.51 -8.05 -59.03
CA VAL A 7 -9.51 -7.82 -57.58
C VAL A 7 -10.34 -8.91 -56.90
N ALA A 8 -9.78 -9.63 -55.94
CA ALA A 8 -10.47 -10.66 -55.17
C ALA A 8 -10.67 -10.22 -53.72
N VAL A 9 -11.89 -9.83 -53.37
CA VAL A 9 -12.24 -9.21 -52.08
C VAL A 9 -13.62 -9.69 -51.61
N ASP A 10 -13.85 -9.65 -50.31
CA ASP A 10 -15.09 -10.02 -49.63
C ASP A 10 -15.72 -8.82 -48.90
N MET A 11 -16.96 -8.99 -48.43
CA MET A 11 -17.70 -7.98 -47.63
C MET A 11 -17.80 -6.59 -48.29
N VAL A 12 -17.85 -6.54 -49.62
CA VAL A 12 -17.97 -5.30 -50.40
C VAL A 12 -19.16 -5.32 -51.35
N TYR A 13 -19.71 -4.14 -51.60
CA TYR A 13 -20.62 -3.92 -52.71
C TYR A 13 -19.83 -3.71 -53.99
N TYR A 14 -20.19 -4.45 -55.04
CA TYR A 14 -19.57 -4.36 -56.35
C TYR A 14 -20.63 -4.28 -57.46
N GLY A 15 -20.48 -3.31 -58.35
CA GLY A 15 -21.37 -3.14 -59.49
C GLY A 15 -21.63 -1.67 -59.81
N THR A 16 -22.22 -1.42 -60.98
CA THR A 16 -22.58 -0.06 -61.41
C THR A 16 -23.91 0.35 -60.75
N PRO A 17 -24.05 1.58 -60.21
CA PRO A 17 -25.29 2.04 -59.61
C PRO A 17 -26.46 2.02 -60.61
N GLY A 18 -27.58 1.44 -60.22
CA GLY A 18 -28.83 1.51 -60.98
C GLY A 18 -29.46 2.91 -60.92
N ARG A 19 -30.25 3.28 -61.93
CA ARG A 19 -30.96 4.58 -62.00
C ARG A 19 -31.93 4.82 -60.83
N HIS A 20 -32.33 3.76 -60.12
CA HIS A 20 -33.23 3.80 -58.97
C HIS A 20 -32.58 3.25 -57.69
N ASP A 21 -31.27 3.01 -57.72
CA ASP A 21 -30.56 2.60 -56.51
C ASP A 21 -30.56 3.77 -55.52
N PRO A 22 -30.84 3.52 -54.23
CA PRO A 22 -30.80 4.56 -53.22
C PRO A 22 -29.39 5.15 -53.16
N ALA A 23 -29.29 6.49 -53.23
CA ALA A 23 -28.04 7.26 -53.16
C ALA A 23 -27.34 7.22 -51.78
N ARG A 24 -27.62 6.18 -50.98
CA ARG A 24 -27.13 6.01 -49.60
C ARG A 24 -25.82 5.21 -49.55
N ASP A 25 -25.59 4.31 -50.50
CA ASP A 25 -24.40 3.45 -50.51
C ASP A 25 -23.16 4.22 -51.02
N LYS A 26 -22.36 4.70 -50.07
CA LYS A 26 -21.08 5.37 -50.33
C LYS A 26 -19.90 4.40 -50.51
N SER A 27 -20.12 3.09 -50.33
CA SER A 27 -19.08 2.06 -50.29
C SER A 27 -18.88 1.33 -51.61
N ARG A 28 -19.87 1.41 -52.50
CA ARG A 28 -19.94 0.62 -53.73
C ARG A 28 -18.74 0.79 -54.65
N ILE A 29 -18.09 -0.32 -54.96
CA ILE A 29 -17.04 -0.41 -55.97
C ILE A 29 -17.70 -0.43 -57.35
N ASP A 30 -17.73 0.73 -58.01
CA ASP A 30 -18.18 0.84 -59.40
C ASP A 30 -17.04 0.48 -60.37
N PRO A 31 -17.16 -0.62 -61.13
CA PRO A 31 -16.11 -1.09 -62.04
C PRO A 31 -15.86 -0.16 -63.23
N THR A 32 -16.76 0.79 -63.50
CA THR A 32 -16.66 1.71 -64.63
C THR A 32 -15.79 2.94 -64.34
N LEU A 33 -15.47 3.18 -63.06
CA LEU A 33 -14.70 4.35 -62.65
C LEU A 33 -13.19 4.15 -62.88
N PRO A 34 -12.47 5.21 -63.26
CA PRO A 34 -11.04 5.13 -63.53
C PRO A 34 -10.24 4.84 -62.26
N ILE A 35 -9.18 4.06 -62.41
CA ILE A 35 -8.18 3.75 -61.39
C ILE A 35 -6.78 4.13 -61.89
N ASP A 36 -5.89 4.51 -60.98
CA ASP A 36 -4.52 4.91 -61.30
C ASP A 36 -3.49 4.16 -60.43
N PRO A 37 -2.63 3.31 -61.04
CA PRO A 37 -1.61 2.54 -60.33
C PRO A 37 -0.61 3.31 -59.48
N ARG A 38 -0.47 4.64 -59.68
CA ARG A 38 0.39 5.48 -58.84
C ARG A 38 -0.02 5.45 -57.38
N GLY A 39 -1.30 5.20 -57.09
CA GLY A 39 -1.81 5.15 -55.73
C GLY A 39 -1.77 6.49 -54.99
N ASP A 40 -2.51 6.56 -53.89
CA ASP A 40 -2.51 7.63 -52.91
C ASP A 40 -2.38 7.03 -51.50
N ARG A 41 -1.17 6.59 -51.14
CA ARG A 41 -0.91 5.93 -49.84
C ARG A 41 -0.86 6.91 -48.67
N SER A 42 -0.49 8.16 -48.93
CA SER A 42 -0.53 9.28 -47.98
C SER A 42 -1.95 9.78 -47.72
N GLY A 43 -2.88 9.55 -48.66
CA GLY A 43 -4.25 10.05 -48.56
C GLY A 43 -4.37 11.53 -48.93
N ASP A 44 -3.47 12.06 -49.76
CA ASP A 44 -3.43 13.47 -50.14
C ASP A 44 -4.67 13.91 -50.92
N THR A 45 -5.36 12.96 -51.56
CA THR A 45 -6.57 13.20 -52.36
C THR A 45 -7.86 12.93 -51.59
N LEU A 46 -7.76 12.47 -50.34
CA LEU A 46 -8.90 12.18 -49.48
C LEU A 46 -9.57 13.46 -49.00
N THR A 47 -10.90 13.50 -49.09
CA THR A 47 -11.72 14.59 -48.53
C THR A 47 -12.19 14.30 -47.09
N TYR A 48 -12.97 15.18 -46.46
CA TYR A 48 -13.48 14.88 -45.10
C TYR A 48 -14.59 13.81 -45.10
N TRP A 49 -15.44 13.78 -46.14
CA TRP A 49 -16.54 12.81 -46.27
C TRP A 49 -16.36 11.96 -47.53
N GLN A 50 -15.82 10.76 -47.36
CA GLN A 50 -15.51 9.89 -48.49
C GLN A 50 -16.74 9.21 -49.07
N SER A 51 -16.65 8.93 -50.36
CA SER A 51 -17.53 8.02 -51.08
C SER A 51 -16.73 7.43 -52.22
N TYR A 52 -16.86 6.13 -52.49
CA TYR A 52 -16.04 5.44 -53.49
C TYR A 52 -16.14 6.10 -54.88
N ASP A 53 -17.34 6.54 -55.26
CA ASP A 53 -17.59 7.22 -56.53
C ASP A 53 -16.82 8.54 -56.66
N ARG A 54 -16.52 9.20 -55.55
CA ARG A 54 -15.81 10.49 -55.49
C ARG A 54 -14.32 10.38 -55.22
N LEU A 55 -13.81 9.19 -54.93
CA LEU A 55 -12.38 8.99 -54.74
C LEU A 55 -11.62 9.35 -56.02
N ASP A 56 -10.45 9.99 -55.87
CA ASP A 56 -9.52 10.16 -56.98
C ASP A 56 -9.11 8.77 -57.55
N PRO A 57 -8.84 8.62 -58.85
CA PRO A 57 -8.37 7.36 -59.41
C PRO A 57 -7.17 6.74 -58.66
N ARG A 58 -6.28 7.56 -58.11
CA ARG A 58 -5.15 7.10 -57.27
C ARG A 58 -5.63 6.54 -55.93
N ALA A 59 -6.59 7.21 -55.29
CA ALA A 59 -7.19 6.75 -54.05
C ALA A 59 -7.98 5.44 -54.24
N ARG A 60 -8.73 5.29 -55.34
CA ARG A 60 -9.39 4.01 -55.67
C ARG A 60 -8.38 2.87 -55.79
N TRP A 61 -7.22 3.13 -56.40
CA TRP A 61 -6.17 2.10 -56.48
C TRP A 61 -5.67 1.68 -55.11
N THR A 62 -5.32 2.64 -54.24
CA THR A 62 -4.88 2.35 -52.85
C THR A 62 -5.95 1.60 -52.07
N TYR A 63 -7.21 2.03 -52.15
CA TYR A 63 -8.32 1.36 -51.48
C TYR A 63 -8.44 -0.11 -51.90
N LEU A 64 -8.40 -0.40 -53.20
CA LEU A 64 -8.45 -1.77 -53.71
C LEU A 64 -7.23 -2.58 -53.27
N ASP A 65 -6.04 -1.96 -53.22
CA ASP A 65 -4.81 -2.60 -52.74
C ASP A 65 -4.90 -2.99 -51.27
N TRP A 66 -5.45 -2.10 -50.43
CA TRP A 66 -5.69 -2.36 -49.02
C TRP A 66 -6.73 -3.47 -48.79
N LEU A 67 -7.80 -3.49 -49.59
CA LEU A 67 -8.80 -4.57 -49.54
C LEU A 67 -8.18 -5.93 -49.90
N GLU A 68 -7.40 -6.03 -50.99
CA GLU A 68 -6.71 -7.27 -51.37
C GLU A 68 -5.64 -7.69 -50.36
N GLY A 69 -5.00 -6.72 -49.71
CA GLY A 69 -4.08 -6.95 -48.59
C GLY A 69 -4.75 -7.48 -47.32
N GLY A 70 -6.06 -7.77 -47.36
CA GLY A 70 -6.83 -8.29 -46.24
C GLY A 70 -7.14 -7.26 -45.17
N ARG A 71 -7.05 -5.96 -45.50
CA ARG A 71 -7.42 -4.86 -44.61
C ARG A 71 -6.63 -4.87 -43.29
N LYS A 72 -5.30 -5.04 -43.38
CA LYS A 72 -4.41 -5.24 -42.21
C LYS A 72 -3.41 -4.13 -41.96
N ASP A 73 -3.20 -3.23 -42.93
CA ASP A 73 -2.21 -2.15 -42.81
C ASP A 73 -2.67 -1.11 -41.80
N PRO A 74 -2.02 -0.98 -40.63
CA PRO A 74 -2.43 -0.01 -39.59
C PRO A 74 -2.15 1.44 -39.99
N THR A 75 -1.28 1.67 -40.97
CA THR A 75 -0.85 3.01 -41.40
C THR A 75 -1.73 3.60 -42.51
N ILE A 76 -2.72 2.84 -42.98
CA ILE A 76 -3.62 3.28 -44.04
C ILE A 76 -4.40 4.53 -43.59
N PRO A 77 -4.54 5.56 -44.45
CA PRO A 77 -5.37 6.70 -44.12
C PRO A 77 -6.81 6.29 -43.79
N ILE A 78 -7.34 6.77 -42.66
CA ILE A 78 -8.60 6.27 -42.07
C ILE A 78 -9.81 6.43 -43.00
N GLY A 79 -9.77 7.38 -43.95
CA GLY A 79 -10.82 7.57 -44.94
C GLY A 79 -11.10 6.31 -45.78
N TYR A 80 -10.09 5.49 -46.06
CA TYR A 80 -10.27 4.20 -46.75
C TYR A 80 -11.04 3.19 -45.89
N VAL A 81 -10.73 3.13 -44.59
CA VAL A 81 -11.42 2.27 -43.62
C VAL A 81 -12.89 2.68 -43.51
N PHE A 82 -13.18 3.98 -43.50
CA PHE A 82 -14.55 4.49 -43.48
C PHE A 82 -15.36 4.09 -44.72
N VAL A 83 -14.80 4.14 -45.93
CA VAL A 83 -15.50 3.71 -47.15
C VAL A 83 -15.92 2.24 -47.05
N PHE A 84 -15.05 1.38 -46.53
CA PHE A 84 -15.38 -0.03 -46.28
C PHE A 84 -16.43 -0.19 -45.17
N PHE A 85 -16.26 0.53 -44.05
CA PHE A 85 -17.18 0.51 -42.91
C PHE A 85 -18.60 0.92 -43.29
N TYR A 86 -18.77 1.90 -44.18
CA TYR A 86 -20.09 2.30 -44.70
C TYR A 86 -20.83 1.13 -45.36
N GLY A 87 -20.09 0.23 -46.03
CA GLY A 87 -20.65 -0.98 -46.62
C GLY A 87 -21.12 -1.96 -45.57
N LEU A 88 -20.35 -2.14 -44.49
CA LEU A 88 -20.76 -2.99 -43.36
C LEU A 88 -22.04 -2.47 -42.70
N GLU A 89 -22.14 -1.16 -42.46
CA GLU A 89 -23.34 -0.52 -41.93
C GLU A 89 -24.55 -0.72 -42.84
N GLN A 90 -24.38 -0.47 -44.15
CA GLN A 90 -25.43 -0.64 -45.16
C GLN A 90 -25.92 -2.10 -45.18
N ARG A 91 -24.99 -3.05 -45.19
CA ARG A 91 -25.28 -4.49 -45.24
C ARG A 91 -26.07 -4.97 -44.04
N LEU A 92 -25.66 -4.53 -42.84
CA LEU A 92 -26.28 -4.97 -41.60
C LEU A 92 -27.62 -4.28 -41.34
N LEU A 93 -27.72 -2.97 -41.57
CA LEU A 93 -28.81 -2.14 -41.05
C LEU A 93 -29.84 -1.72 -42.11
N VAL A 94 -29.46 -1.71 -43.39
CA VAL A 94 -30.37 -1.31 -44.49
C VAL A 94 -30.81 -2.51 -45.29
N ASP A 95 -29.87 -3.40 -45.65
CA ASP A 95 -30.17 -4.62 -46.38
C ASP A 95 -30.70 -5.74 -45.45
N ASP A 96 -30.65 -5.53 -44.13
CA ASP A 96 -31.10 -6.45 -43.07
C ASP A 96 -30.49 -7.86 -43.20
N ALA A 97 -29.20 -7.95 -43.57
CA ALA A 97 -28.49 -9.20 -43.77
C ALA A 97 -28.11 -9.88 -42.44
N LYS A 98 -29.11 -10.29 -41.65
CA LYS A 98 -28.95 -10.86 -40.30
C LYS A 98 -28.06 -12.10 -40.26
N GLU A 99 -28.08 -12.92 -41.31
CA GLU A 99 -27.24 -14.11 -41.41
C GLU A 99 -25.74 -13.79 -41.46
N GLU A 100 -25.38 -12.59 -41.96
CA GLU A 100 -23.99 -12.11 -42.02
C GLU A 100 -23.57 -11.33 -40.76
N ALA A 101 -24.49 -11.05 -39.83
CA ALA A 101 -24.26 -10.15 -38.70
C ALA A 101 -23.06 -10.54 -37.85
N HIS A 102 -22.91 -11.83 -37.53
CA HIS A 102 -21.78 -12.32 -36.74
C HIS A 102 -20.43 -12.04 -37.41
N ALA A 103 -20.32 -12.32 -38.71
CA ALA A 103 -19.10 -12.08 -39.47
C ALA A 103 -18.80 -10.58 -39.59
N ILE A 104 -19.83 -9.74 -39.76
CA ILE A 104 -19.70 -8.29 -39.78
C ILE A 104 -19.19 -7.78 -38.43
N PHE A 105 -19.77 -8.18 -37.30
CA PHE A 105 -19.31 -7.74 -35.98
C PHE A 105 -17.88 -8.20 -35.68
N GLN A 106 -17.51 -9.42 -36.07
CA GLN A 106 -16.12 -9.89 -35.97
C GLN A 106 -15.16 -9.00 -36.78
N GLU A 107 -15.53 -8.64 -38.00
CA GLU A 107 -14.72 -7.76 -38.83
C GLU A 107 -14.61 -6.35 -38.24
N VAL A 108 -15.70 -5.79 -37.70
CA VAL A 108 -15.68 -4.48 -37.03
C VAL A 108 -14.78 -4.52 -35.79
N ARG A 109 -14.83 -5.58 -34.97
CA ARG A 109 -13.92 -5.77 -33.83
C ARG A 109 -12.45 -5.83 -34.30
N ARG A 110 -12.18 -6.54 -35.40
CA ARG A 110 -10.83 -6.66 -35.97
C ARG A 110 -10.31 -5.30 -36.46
N LEU A 111 -11.15 -4.54 -37.19
CA LEU A 111 -10.78 -3.20 -37.64
C LEU A 111 -10.58 -2.25 -36.46
N LEU A 112 -11.43 -2.32 -35.43
CA LEU A 112 -11.29 -1.52 -34.21
C LEU A 112 -9.97 -1.83 -33.47
N ALA A 113 -9.54 -3.09 -33.44
CA ALA A 113 -8.26 -3.47 -32.85
C ALA A 113 -7.04 -2.93 -33.63
N ILE A 114 -7.18 -2.68 -34.94
CA ILE A 114 -6.08 -2.19 -35.79
C ILE A 114 -6.09 -0.65 -35.86
N HIS A 115 -7.28 -0.04 -35.93
CA HIS A 115 -7.46 1.39 -36.25
C HIS A 115 -8.12 2.17 -35.10
N GLY A 116 -8.31 1.58 -33.92
CA GLY A 116 -9.02 2.18 -32.79
C GLY A 116 -8.32 3.35 -32.12
N GLU A 117 -7.06 3.64 -32.50
CA GLU A 117 -6.40 4.89 -32.11
C GLU A 117 -7.04 6.11 -32.78
N ASP A 118 -7.68 5.93 -33.96
CA ASP A 118 -8.51 6.98 -34.55
C ASP A 118 -9.81 7.12 -33.76
N TYR A 119 -9.91 8.23 -33.04
CA TYR A 119 -11.06 8.57 -32.21
C TYR A 119 -12.41 8.48 -32.93
N SER A 120 -12.46 8.98 -34.17
CA SER A 120 -13.73 9.04 -34.92
C SER A 120 -14.18 7.64 -35.30
N PHE A 121 -13.26 6.83 -35.83
CA PHE A 121 -13.55 5.45 -36.19
C PHE A 121 -13.91 4.62 -34.96
N ALA A 122 -13.18 4.78 -33.85
CA ALA A 122 -13.45 4.08 -32.60
C ALA A 122 -14.87 4.34 -32.10
N ALA A 123 -15.34 5.59 -32.16
CA ALA A 123 -16.71 5.95 -31.78
C ALA A 123 -17.76 5.27 -32.68
N TYR A 124 -17.63 5.38 -34.01
CA TYR A 124 -18.61 4.77 -34.94
C TYR A 124 -18.61 3.24 -34.89
N ALA A 125 -17.44 2.61 -34.84
CA ALA A 125 -17.33 1.17 -34.72
C ALA A 125 -17.95 0.66 -33.41
N SER A 126 -17.72 1.37 -32.29
CA SER A 126 -18.31 1.02 -30.99
C SER A 126 -19.84 1.14 -31.01
N LYS A 127 -20.40 2.18 -31.65
CA LYS A 127 -21.85 2.32 -31.86
C LYS A 127 -22.45 1.14 -32.61
N LEU A 128 -21.81 0.74 -33.72
CA LEU A 128 -22.28 -0.39 -34.52
C LEU A 128 -22.21 -1.68 -33.70
N LEU A 129 -21.10 -1.91 -32.98
CA LEU A 129 -20.93 -3.07 -32.10
C LEU A 129 -21.96 -3.10 -30.95
N ALA A 130 -22.41 -1.94 -30.45
CA ALA A 130 -23.46 -1.90 -29.43
C ALA A 130 -24.80 -2.49 -29.93
N LEU A 131 -25.05 -2.50 -31.25
CA LEU A 131 -26.23 -3.14 -31.84
C LEU A 131 -26.16 -4.67 -31.82
N SER A 132 -25.00 -5.28 -31.56
CA SER A 132 -24.84 -6.75 -31.52
C SER A 132 -25.80 -7.45 -30.55
N CYS A 133 -26.22 -6.74 -29.49
CA CYS A 133 -27.25 -7.21 -28.55
C CYS A 133 -28.61 -7.49 -29.23
N LEU A 134 -28.92 -6.85 -30.35
CA LEU A 134 -30.14 -7.06 -31.13
C LEU A 134 -30.07 -8.30 -32.04
N TYR A 135 -28.86 -8.81 -32.27
CA TYR A 135 -28.59 -9.94 -33.17
C TYR A 135 -28.23 -11.22 -32.41
N GLY A 136 -28.55 -11.30 -31.12
CA GLY A 136 -28.31 -12.48 -30.30
C GLY A 136 -26.87 -12.64 -29.79
N GLU A 137 -25.98 -11.66 -30.02
CA GLU A 137 -24.66 -11.57 -29.39
C GLU A 137 -24.71 -10.84 -28.03
N ALA A 138 -25.85 -10.88 -27.34
CA ALA A 138 -25.92 -10.35 -25.98
C ALA A 138 -24.98 -11.17 -25.08
N SER A 139 -23.82 -10.58 -24.80
CA SER A 139 -22.73 -11.24 -24.12
C SER A 139 -22.72 -10.80 -22.65
N ASP A 140 -22.88 -11.78 -21.77
CA ASP A 140 -22.50 -11.69 -20.35
C ASP A 140 -20.99 -11.96 -20.18
N ASP A 141 -20.18 -11.78 -21.23
CA ASP A 141 -18.74 -12.02 -21.15
C ASP A 141 -18.14 -11.13 -20.04
N PRO A 142 -17.17 -11.67 -19.31
CA PRO A 142 -16.47 -10.92 -18.29
C PRO A 142 -15.74 -9.73 -18.92
N ILE A 143 -15.71 -8.62 -18.20
CA ILE A 143 -14.97 -7.44 -18.62
C ILE A 143 -13.48 -7.80 -18.61
N SER A 144 -12.84 -7.78 -19.79
CA SER A 144 -11.42 -8.12 -19.96
C SER A 144 -10.51 -6.90 -20.13
N SER A 145 -11.07 -5.77 -20.56
CA SER A 145 -10.36 -4.52 -20.81
C SER A 145 -11.22 -3.32 -20.45
N ALA A 146 -10.58 -2.19 -20.18
CA ALA A 146 -11.30 -0.93 -19.97
C ALA A 146 -12.14 -0.63 -21.23
N PRO A 147 -13.42 -0.30 -21.09
CA PRO A 147 -14.19 0.19 -22.22
C PRO A 147 -13.55 1.51 -22.70
N PRO A 148 -13.60 1.81 -24.01
CA PRO A 148 -13.21 3.11 -24.50
C PRO A 148 -14.05 4.19 -23.80
N HIS A 149 -13.47 5.37 -23.62
CA HIS A 149 -14.20 6.46 -22.97
C HIS A 149 -15.45 6.80 -23.78
N ASN A 150 -16.57 6.96 -23.08
CA ASN A 150 -17.84 7.25 -23.71
C ASN A 150 -17.95 8.75 -24.00
N TYR A 151 -17.53 9.15 -25.20
CA TYR A 151 -17.68 10.52 -25.66
C TYR A 151 -19.10 10.86 -26.12
N GLU A 152 -20.01 9.89 -26.09
CA GLU A 152 -21.42 10.13 -26.37
C GLU A 152 -22.11 10.61 -25.10
N MET A 153 -23.05 11.54 -25.25
CA MET A 153 -23.88 12.00 -24.12
C MET A 153 -24.95 10.97 -23.70
N GLU A 154 -24.84 9.71 -24.12
CA GLU A 154 -25.80 8.63 -23.87
C GLU A 154 -25.07 7.32 -23.53
N LEU A 155 -25.68 6.47 -22.68
CA LEU A 155 -25.17 5.13 -22.42
C LEU A 155 -25.24 4.23 -23.67
N PRO A 156 -24.20 3.42 -23.95
CA PRO A 156 -24.21 2.46 -25.06
C PRO A 156 -25.42 1.50 -25.00
N LEU A 157 -26.00 1.21 -26.16
CA LEU A 157 -27.23 0.41 -26.26
C LEU A 157 -27.07 -0.98 -25.62
N ASN A 158 -25.96 -1.68 -25.88
CA ASN A 158 -25.68 -2.99 -25.31
C ASN A 158 -25.69 -2.98 -23.77
N VAL A 159 -25.18 -1.92 -23.14
CA VAL A 159 -25.20 -1.75 -21.67
C VAL A 159 -26.63 -1.54 -21.18
N ARG A 160 -27.40 -0.67 -21.84
CA ARG A 160 -28.81 -0.44 -21.51
C ARG A 160 -29.64 -1.73 -21.64
N VAL A 161 -29.42 -2.51 -22.70
CA VAL A 161 -30.10 -3.79 -22.93
C VAL A 161 -29.73 -4.82 -21.88
N ARG A 162 -28.43 -4.97 -21.55
CA ARG A 162 -27.95 -5.89 -20.50
C ARG A 162 -28.60 -5.58 -19.15
N LEU A 163 -28.50 -4.33 -18.69
CA LEU A 163 -29.04 -3.91 -17.39
C LEU A 163 -30.57 -3.92 -17.37
N GLY A 164 -31.22 -3.49 -18.47
CA GLY A 164 -32.66 -3.54 -18.62
C GLY A 164 -33.20 -4.97 -18.58
N THR A 165 -32.49 -5.93 -19.18
CA THR A 165 -32.84 -7.36 -19.13
C THR A 165 -32.77 -7.91 -17.70
N ARG A 166 -31.73 -7.57 -16.94
CA ARG A 166 -31.61 -7.99 -15.52
C ARG A 166 -32.73 -7.41 -14.66
N ILE A 167 -33.10 -6.14 -14.87
CA ILE A 167 -34.26 -5.52 -14.20
C ILE A 167 -35.55 -6.25 -14.55
N GLU A 168 -35.78 -6.56 -15.83
CA GLU A 168 -37.00 -7.26 -16.27
C GLU A 168 -37.11 -8.66 -15.64
N ARG A 169 -35.98 -9.34 -15.46
CA ARG A 169 -35.88 -10.65 -14.78
C ARG A 169 -35.89 -10.58 -13.25
N ASN A 170 -35.91 -9.38 -12.67
CA ASN A 170 -35.80 -9.14 -11.23
C ASN A 170 -34.49 -9.67 -10.60
N GLU A 171 -33.42 -9.70 -11.39
CA GLU A 171 -32.07 -10.10 -11.00
C GLU A 171 -31.30 -8.88 -10.44
N PRO A 172 -30.58 -9.01 -9.32
CA PRO A 172 -29.69 -7.95 -8.84
C PRO A 172 -28.49 -7.79 -9.80
N PHE A 173 -27.97 -6.57 -9.90
CA PHE A 173 -26.75 -6.30 -10.66
C PHE A 173 -25.54 -6.86 -9.91
N ASP A 174 -24.69 -7.58 -10.63
CA ASP A 174 -23.43 -8.06 -10.09
C ASP A 174 -22.34 -6.97 -10.15
N ALA A 175 -21.14 -7.32 -9.68
CA ALA A 175 -20.01 -6.40 -9.68
C ALA A 175 -19.66 -5.93 -11.10
N ASP A 176 -19.68 -6.83 -12.08
CA ASP A 176 -19.28 -6.52 -13.45
C ASP A 176 -20.33 -5.64 -14.14
N ASP A 177 -21.62 -5.89 -13.92
CA ASP A 177 -22.70 -5.01 -14.38
C ASP A 177 -22.54 -3.59 -13.86
N CYS A 178 -22.28 -3.44 -12.56
CA CYS A 178 -22.15 -2.13 -11.93
C CYS A 178 -20.89 -1.41 -12.40
N LEU A 179 -19.78 -2.14 -12.61
CA LEU A 179 -18.57 -1.54 -13.16
C LEU A 179 -18.79 -1.10 -14.60
N LEU A 180 -19.36 -1.97 -15.44
CA LEU A 180 -19.70 -1.66 -16.83
C LEU A 180 -20.61 -0.44 -16.91
N TRP A 181 -21.63 -0.38 -16.04
CA TRP A 181 -22.53 0.76 -15.97
C TRP A 181 -21.78 2.05 -15.70
N VAL A 182 -20.95 2.09 -14.65
CA VAL A 182 -20.22 3.30 -14.26
C VAL A 182 -19.20 3.70 -15.31
N LEU A 183 -18.40 2.77 -15.83
CA LEU A 183 -17.39 3.06 -16.84
C LEU A 183 -17.98 3.49 -18.18
N SER A 184 -19.27 3.20 -18.42
CA SER A 184 -19.97 3.61 -19.63
C SER A 184 -20.65 4.98 -19.50
N LEU A 185 -20.61 5.62 -18.33
CA LEU A 185 -21.21 6.94 -18.14
C LEU A 185 -20.39 8.03 -18.86
N PRO A 186 -21.04 9.02 -19.50
CA PRO A 186 -20.33 10.07 -20.23
C PRO A 186 -19.43 10.96 -19.35
N ASP A 187 -19.79 11.12 -18.08
CA ASP A 187 -19.07 11.96 -17.12
C ASP A 187 -18.03 11.18 -16.29
N VAL A 188 -17.80 9.90 -16.61
CA VAL A 188 -16.81 9.06 -15.93
C VAL A 188 -15.59 8.88 -16.81
N TYR A 189 -14.46 9.38 -16.31
CA TYR A 189 -13.16 9.20 -16.94
C TYR A 189 -12.28 8.27 -16.11
N LEU A 190 -11.88 7.13 -16.69
CA LEU A 190 -10.97 6.22 -16.04
C LEU A 190 -9.55 6.81 -16.07
N ARG A 191 -9.08 7.31 -14.92
CA ARG A 191 -7.73 7.89 -14.79
C ARG A 191 -6.63 6.85 -15.05
N THR A 192 -5.40 7.30 -15.32
CA THR A 192 -4.23 6.47 -15.65
C THR A 192 -4.03 5.24 -14.74
N PRO A 193 -4.19 5.30 -13.40
CA PRO A 193 -4.09 4.11 -12.56
C PRO A 193 -5.09 3.01 -12.92
N GLY A 194 -6.35 3.39 -13.16
CA GLY A 194 -7.40 2.46 -13.57
C GLY A 194 -7.17 1.88 -14.97
N GLN A 195 -6.62 2.66 -15.90
CA GLN A 195 -6.29 2.17 -17.25
C GLN A 195 -5.10 1.21 -17.25
N ARG A 196 -3.98 1.61 -16.62
CA ARG A 196 -2.72 0.83 -16.61
C ARG A 196 -2.84 -0.45 -15.79
N CYS A 197 -3.60 -0.40 -14.70
CA CYS A 197 -3.78 -1.49 -13.74
C CYS A 197 -5.20 -2.05 -13.81
N PHE A 198 -5.77 -2.15 -15.02
CA PHE A 198 -7.19 -2.52 -15.17
C PHE A 198 -7.52 -3.92 -14.65
N ALA A 199 -6.59 -4.88 -14.81
CA ALA A 199 -6.78 -6.23 -14.26
C ALA A 199 -6.85 -6.22 -12.73
N GLU A 200 -5.94 -5.46 -12.09
CA GLU A 200 -5.92 -5.28 -10.64
C GLU A 200 -7.14 -4.47 -10.16
N LEU A 201 -7.59 -3.47 -10.94
CA LEU A 201 -8.81 -2.70 -10.69
C LEU A 201 -10.05 -3.59 -10.67
N LEU A 202 -10.20 -4.50 -11.65
CA LEU A 202 -11.33 -5.43 -11.72
C LEU A 202 -11.40 -6.31 -10.46
N GLU A 203 -10.27 -6.85 -10.04
CA GLU A 203 -10.18 -7.72 -8.86
C GLU A 203 -10.53 -6.94 -7.57
N LEU A 204 -9.95 -5.74 -7.41
CA LEU A 204 -10.22 -4.89 -6.25
C LEU A 204 -11.67 -4.42 -6.20
N TRP A 205 -12.20 -4.01 -7.35
CA TRP A 205 -13.59 -3.61 -7.51
C TRP A 205 -14.53 -4.73 -7.06
N ARG A 206 -14.33 -5.96 -7.56
CA ARG A 206 -15.18 -7.11 -7.21
C ARG A 206 -15.18 -7.38 -5.70
N MET A 207 -14.01 -7.34 -5.07
CA MET A 207 -13.90 -7.52 -3.62
C MET A 207 -14.63 -6.42 -2.84
N ARG A 208 -14.39 -5.15 -3.16
CA ARG A 208 -15.00 -4.01 -2.44
C ARG A 208 -16.50 -3.88 -2.71
N PHE A 209 -16.92 -4.17 -3.94
CA PHE A 209 -18.33 -4.23 -4.29
C PHE A 209 -19.05 -5.30 -3.48
N ALA A 210 -18.49 -6.52 -3.38
CA ALA A 210 -19.10 -7.63 -2.64
C ALA A 210 -19.24 -7.34 -1.14
N VAL A 211 -18.28 -6.61 -0.54
CA VAL A 211 -18.38 -6.17 0.87
C VAL A 211 -19.57 -5.24 1.08
N ARG A 212 -19.82 -4.32 0.14
CA ARG A 212 -20.91 -3.33 0.25
C ARG A 212 -22.26 -3.85 -0.25
N ASN A 213 -22.26 -4.78 -1.20
CA ASN A 213 -23.43 -5.33 -1.88
C ASN A 213 -23.32 -6.87 -1.94
N PRO A 214 -23.40 -7.58 -0.80
CA PRO A 214 -23.18 -9.03 -0.76
C PRO A 214 -24.22 -9.84 -1.56
N GLU A 215 -25.44 -9.32 -1.72
CA GLU A 215 -26.51 -9.92 -2.53
C GLU A 215 -26.63 -9.29 -3.94
N GLY A 216 -25.66 -8.48 -4.34
CA GLY A 216 -25.72 -7.64 -5.55
C GLY A 216 -26.54 -6.36 -5.34
N LEU A 217 -26.52 -5.48 -6.35
CA LEU A 217 -27.20 -4.19 -6.30
C LEU A 217 -28.60 -4.29 -6.92
N ARG A 218 -29.64 -4.13 -6.11
CA ARG A 218 -31.02 -4.05 -6.61
C ARG A 218 -31.37 -2.63 -7.02
N VAL A 219 -31.79 -2.46 -8.28
CA VAL A 219 -32.25 -1.19 -8.82
C VAL A 219 -33.78 -1.20 -9.00
N ARG A 220 -34.43 -0.12 -8.58
CA ARG A 220 -35.87 0.05 -8.78
C ARG A 220 -36.17 0.16 -10.28
N ARG A 221 -37.13 -0.65 -10.76
CA ARG A 221 -37.58 -0.64 -12.17
C ARG A 221 -37.95 0.77 -12.65
N PRO A 222 -37.21 1.35 -13.62
CA PRO A 222 -37.58 2.60 -14.26
C PRO A 222 -38.87 2.49 -15.06
N LYS A 223 -39.63 3.59 -15.19
CA LYS A 223 -40.80 3.66 -16.08
C LYS A 223 -40.43 3.88 -17.54
N ALA A 224 -39.25 4.44 -17.79
CA ALA A 224 -38.73 4.68 -19.13
C ALA A 224 -38.42 3.34 -19.82
N LYS A 225 -38.66 3.28 -21.12
CA LYS A 225 -38.30 2.15 -21.98
C LYS A 225 -37.14 2.56 -22.90
N ILE A 226 -36.35 1.58 -23.34
CA ILE A 226 -35.21 1.84 -24.22
C ILE A 226 -35.70 2.39 -25.55
N ARG A 227 -35.24 3.61 -25.84
CA ARG A 227 -35.37 4.29 -27.13
C ARG A 227 -34.02 4.88 -27.47
N SER A 228 -33.53 4.59 -28.67
CA SER A 228 -32.25 5.08 -29.19
C SER A 228 -32.38 5.34 -30.69
N GLN A 229 -31.45 6.12 -31.24
CA GLN A 229 -31.35 6.38 -32.67
C GLN A 229 -29.92 6.10 -33.13
N TYR A 230 -29.78 5.07 -33.97
CA TYR A 230 -28.51 4.83 -34.65
C TYR A 230 -28.35 5.81 -35.80
N ASN A 231 -27.20 6.49 -35.87
CA ASN A 231 -26.84 7.37 -36.98
C ASN A 231 -25.63 6.79 -37.70
N SER A 232 -25.78 6.53 -39.00
CA SER A 232 -24.70 5.93 -39.80
C SER A 232 -23.47 6.83 -39.89
N ALA A 233 -22.28 6.22 -39.92
CA ALA A 233 -21.04 6.94 -40.16
C ALA A 233 -21.02 7.60 -41.54
N SER A 234 -21.74 7.04 -42.51
CA SER A 234 -21.92 7.66 -43.83
C SER A 234 -22.81 8.90 -43.82
N SER A 235 -23.54 9.19 -42.73
CA SER A 235 -24.57 10.23 -42.63
C SER A 235 -25.71 10.09 -43.66
N THR A 236 -25.96 8.88 -44.18
CA THR A 236 -26.95 8.66 -45.25
C THR A 236 -28.27 8.09 -44.76
N PHE A 237 -28.26 7.47 -43.57
CA PHE A 237 -29.43 6.95 -42.92
C PHE A 237 -29.31 7.02 -41.38
N SER A 238 -30.47 6.95 -40.74
CA SER A 238 -30.62 6.75 -39.31
C SER A 238 -31.68 5.69 -39.07
N LEU A 239 -31.51 4.88 -38.03
CA LEU A 239 -32.42 3.80 -37.66
C LEU A 239 -32.91 4.01 -36.22
N PRO A 240 -34.23 4.16 -35.99
CA PRO A 240 -34.77 4.16 -34.64
C PRO A 240 -34.70 2.74 -34.05
N VAL A 241 -34.27 2.64 -32.80
CA VAL A 241 -34.26 1.41 -32.02
C VAL A 241 -35.17 1.59 -30.82
N GLU A 242 -36.25 0.81 -30.77
CA GLU A 242 -37.18 0.80 -29.65
C GLU A 242 -37.30 -0.62 -29.10
N MET A 243 -37.23 -0.76 -27.77
CA MET A 243 -37.35 -2.05 -27.10
C MET A 243 -38.28 -1.94 -25.90
N ASP A 244 -39.06 -3.00 -25.65
CA ASP A 244 -39.88 -3.10 -24.44
C ASP A 244 -39.06 -3.57 -23.24
N LEU A 245 -37.97 -2.87 -22.96
CA LEU A 245 -37.08 -3.10 -21.82
C LEU A 245 -36.96 -1.82 -20.98
N PRO A 246 -36.87 -1.92 -19.65
CA PRO A 246 -36.62 -0.78 -18.78
C PRO A 246 -35.29 -0.09 -19.12
N ASP A 247 -35.31 1.24 -19.22
CA ASP A 247 -34.12 2.03 -19.52
C ASP A 247 -33.49 2.62 -18.25
N ILE A 248 -32.22 2.27 -18.02
CA ILE A 248 -31.46 2.69 -16.85
C ILE A 248 -30.87 4.10 -16.96
N SER A 249 -30.80 4.70 -18.16
CA SER A 249 -30.09 5.97 -18.41
C SER A 249 -30.45 7.12 -17.47
N GLY A 250 -31.69 7.20 -17.00
CA GLY A 250 -32.14 8.23 -16.05
C GLY A 250 -31.90 7.90 -14.56
N THR A 251 -31.30 6.76 -14.23
CA THR A 251 -31.18 6.28 -12.85
C THR A 251 -29.89 6.78 -12.21
N GLN A 252 -30.02 7.61 -11.16
CA GLN A 252 -28.88 8.27 -10.51
C GLN A 252 -28.58 7.76 -9.10
N ALA A 253 -29.60 7.23 -8.40
CA ALA A 253 -29.51 6.92 -6.97
C ALA A 253 -28.32 6.04 -6.54
N PRO A 254 -27.95 4.93 -7.23
CA PRO A 254 -26.82 4.11 -6.82
C PRO A 254 -25.46 4.63 -7.31
N LEU A 255 -25.43 5.55 -8.28
CA LEU A 255 -24.20 5.93 -8.98
C LEU A 255 -23.18 6.60 -8.08
N ALA A 256 -23.61 7.44 -7.14
CA ALA A 256 -22.70 8.06 -6.18
C ALA A 256 -21.91 7.01 -5.38
N GLY A 257 -22.59 5.99 -4.88
CA GLY A 257 -21.95 4.91 -4.13
C GLY A 257 -21.00 4.07 -4.98
N LEU A 258 -21.36 3.80 -6.23
CA LEU A 258 -20.52 3.08 -7.17
C LEU A 258 -19.27 3.89 -7.57
N ARG A 259 -19.41 5.19 -7.82
CA ARG A 259 -18.29 6.11 -8.10
C ARG A 259 -17.31 6.14 -6.94
N THR A 260 -17.79 6.25 -5.70
CA THR A 260 -16.91 6.19 -4.51
C THR A 260 -16.08 4.89 -4.45
N ILE A 261 -16.67 3.74 -4.80
CA ILE A 261 -15.91 2.48 -4.85
C ILE A 261 -14.84 2.56 -5.94
N LEU A 262 -15.20 3.02 -7.14
CA LEU A 262 -14.29 3.10 -8.28
C LEU A 262 -13.12 4.04 -7.98
N ASP A 263 -13.42 5.24 -7.48
CA ASP A 263 -12.41 6.26 -7.15
C ASP A 263 -11.46 5.75 -6.06
N GLY A 264 -11.98 5.10 -5.02
CA GLY A 264 -11.15 4.48 -3.99
C GLY A 264 -10.26 3.36 -4.53
N CYS A 265 -10.74 2.55 -5.48
CA CYS A 265 -9.91 1.54 -6.13
C CYS A 265 -8.80 2.18 -6.98
N ILE A 266 -9.10 3.23 -7.73
CA ILE A 266 -8.13 3.96 -8.56
C ILE A 266 -7.06 4.59 -7.67
N GLU A 267 -7.46 5.20 -6.55
CA GLU A 267 -6.55 5.89 -5.64
C GLU A 267 -5.57 4.92 -4.99
N ASP A 268 -6.04 3.79 -4.48
CA ASP A 268 -5.18 2.80 -3.84
C ASP A 268 -4.25 2.07 -4.83
N LEU A 269 -4.56 2.12 -6.13
CA LEU A 269 -3.69 1.62 -7.20
C LEU A 269 -2.71 2.69 -7.74
N SER A 270 -2.79 3.95 -7.28
CA SER A 270 -1.95 5.05 -7.80
C SER A 270 -0.45 4.79 -7.67
N THR A 271 0.01 4.32 -6.51
CA THR A 271 1.44 4.07 -6.26
C THR A 271 1.97 2.89 -7.08
N TYR A 272 1.21 1.81 -7.17
CA TYR A 272 1.52 0.67 -8.03
C TYR A 272 1.54 1.07 -9.51
N SER A 273 0.56 1.85 -9.96
CA SER A 273 0.52 2.39 -11.32
C SER A 273 1.75 3.24 -11.64
N ARG A 274 2.17 4.13 -10.74
CA ARG A 274 3.39 4.96 -10.93
C ARG A 274 4.64 4.09 -11.11
N LEU A 275 4.77 2.99 -10.37
CA LEU A 275 5.86 2.03 -10.57
C LEU A 275 5.79 1.39 -11.96
N LEU A 276 4.63 0.84 -12.34
CA LEU A 276 4.46 0.21 -13.66
C LEU A 276 4.66 1.17 -14.84
N GLY A 277 4.41 2.47 -14.64
CA GLY A 277 4.68 3.48 -15.65
C GLY A 277 6.17 3.72 -15.87
N ARG A 278 7.02 3.49 -14.87
CA ARG A 278 8.48 3.59 -14.95
C ARG A 278 9.11 2.26 -15.36
N ASP A 279 8.58 1.17 -14.83
CA ASP A 279 9.05 -0.19 -15.07
C ASP A 279 7.86 -1.17 -15.17
N PRO A 280 7.41 -1.49 -16.40
CA PRO A 280 6.34 -2.47 -16.61
C PRO A 280 6.71 -3.89 -16.17
N THR A 281 8.00 -4.22 -16.06
CA THR A 281 8.45 -5.57 -15.67
C THR A 281 8.29 -5.85 -14.18
N SER A 282 8.02 -4.81 -13.38
CA SER A 282 7.71 -4.94 -11.95
C SER A 282 6.37 -5.66 -11.68
N ARG A 283 5.48 -5.82 -12.67
CA ARG A 283 4.20 -6.54 -12.49
C ARG A 283 4.44 -8.01 -12.14
N GLY A 284 3.85 -8.47 -11.04
CA GLY A 284 4.01 -9.85 -10.55
C GLY A 284 5.34 -10.13 -9.84
N THR A 285 6.18 -9.11 -9.64
CA THR A 285 7.36 -9.21 -8.77
C THR A 285 6.96 -8.87 -7.34
N LEU A 286 7.71 -9.33 -6.33
CA LEU A 286 7.46 -8.96 -4.94
C LEU A 286 7.43 -7.44 -4.74
N ARG A 287 8.38 -6.72 -5.37
CA ARG A 287 8.46 -5.25 -5.31
C ARG A 287 7.16 -4.58 -5.80
N GLY A 288 6.61 -5.06 -6.91
CA GLY A 288 5.34 -4.57 -7.43
C GLY A 288 4.16 -4.95 -6.52
N ASP A 289 4.07 -6.22 -6.15
CA ASP A 289 2.95 -6.75 -5.39
C ASP A 289 2.87 -6.19 -3.96
N LEU A 290 3.98 -5.77 -3.37
CA LEU A 290 4.01 -5.03 -2.09
C LEU A 290 3.32 -3.66 -2.15
N LEU A 291 3.22 -3.05 -3.32
CA LEU A 291 2.52 -1.78 -3.51
C LEU A 291 1.04 -1.95 -3.78
N LEU A 292 0.55 -3.19 -3.97
CA LEU A 292 -0.86 -3.46 -4.13
C LEU A 292 -1.61 -3.24 -2.79
N PRO A 293 -2.90 -2.92 -2.83
CA PRO A 293 -3.80 -2.97 -1.69
C PRO A 293 -3.77 -4.35 -1.01
N LEU A 294 -3.93 -4.39 0.31
CA LEU A 294 -3.79 -5.61 1.11
C LEU A 294 -4.71 -6.74 0.63
N GLU A 295 -5.91 -6.38 0.18
CA GLU A 295 -6.92 -7.28 -0.37
C GLU A 295 -6.37 -8.06 -1.59
N LEU A 296 -5.55 -7.42 -2.42
CA LEU A 296 -4.96 -8.00 -3.63
C LEU A 296 -3.64 -8.74 -3.40
N ARG A 297 -3.04 -8.63 -2.21
CA ARG A 297 -1.77 -9.31 -1.89
C ARG A 297 -1.97 -10.80 -1.65
N ARG A 298 -3.12 -11.17 -1.08
CA ARG A 298 -3.43 -12.57 -0.74
C ARG A 298 -3.50 -13.41 -2.02
N GLY A 299 -2.73 -14.49 -2.06
CA GLY A 299 -2.74 -15.44 -3.17
C GLY A 299 -1.87 -15.05 -4.37
N ARG A 300 -1.11 -13.94 -4.34
CA ARG A 300 -0.10 -13.70 -5.38
C ARG A 300 1.04 -14.70 -5.25
N LEU A 301 1.51 -15.17 -6.40
CA LEU A 301 2.60 -16.15 -6.49
C LEU A 301 3.90 -15.60 -5.88
N SER A 302 4.21 -14.32 -6.06
CA SER A 302 5.42 -13.69 -5.52
C SER A 302 5.53 -13.81 -3.99
N PHE A 303 4.43 -13.60 -3.25
CA PHE A 303 4.39 -13.78 -1.80
C PHE A 303 4.56 -15.25 -1.41
N ALA A 304 3.91 -16.18 -2.14
CA ALA A 304 4.04 -17.62 -1.87
C ALA A 304 5.47 -18.13 -2.12
N GLU A 305 6.10 -17.70 -3.22
CA GLU A 305 7.49 -18.02 -3.56
C GLU A 305 8.46 -17.47 -2.52
N CYS A 306 8.30 -16.20 -2.12
CA CYS A 306 9.16 -15.60 -1.09
C CYS A 306 8.99 -16.30 0.25
N ARG A 307 7.75 -16.62 0.65
CA ARG A 307 7.48 -17.35 1.90
C ARG A 307 8.06 -18.76 1.89
N SER A 308 8.02 -19.44 0.74
CA SER A 308 8.66 -20.75 0.57
C SER A 308 10.19 -20.65 0.60
N ALA A 309 10.77 -19.60 0.01
CA ALA A 309 12.22 -19.39 -0.01
C ALA A 309 12.79 -19.01 1.36
N LEU A 310 11.98 -18.39 2.23
CA LEU A 310 12.32 -18.08 3.62
C LEU A 310 12.13 -19.26 4.60
N ASP A 311 11.85 -20.47 4.08
CA ASP A 311 11.50 -21.72 4.79
C ASP A 311 11.68 -21.69 6.32
N LEU A 312 10.56 -21.52 7.02
CA LEU A 312 10.51 -21.54 8.49
C LEU A 312 10.50 -22.95 9.09
N SER A 313 10.38 -23.99 8.26
CA SER A 313 10.19 -25.37 8.71
C SER A 313 11.49 -26.17 8.85
N THR A 314 12.56 -25.75 8.18
CA THR A 314 13.85 -26.48 8.13
C THR A 314 14.96 -25.86 8.96
N VAL A 315 14.91 -24.55 9.22
CA VAL A 315 15.81 -23.87 10.15
C VAL A 315 14.97 -23.51 11.36
N SER A 316 15.55 -23.36 12.54
CA SER A 316 14.88 -22.95 13.79
C SER A 316 14.07 -21.64 13.69
N GLY A 317 13.82 -21.08 12.49
CA GLY A 317 13.28 -19.76 12.19
C GLY A 317 14.38 -18.72 12.10
N LEU A 318 15.66 -19.09 12.05
CA LEU A 318 16.81 -18.16 12.01
C LEU A 318 17.29 -18.03 10.56
N ALA A 319 17.35 -16.81 10.03
CA ALA A 319 17.82 -16.53 8.68
C ALA A 319 18.93 -15.47 8.70
N ALA A 320 19.89 -15.56 7.79
CA ALA A 320 20.89 -14.52 7.62
C ALA A 320 20.27 -13.29 6.96
N VAL A 321 20.62 -12.09 7.42
CA VAL A 321 20.04 -10.83 6.91
C VAL A 321 20.25 -10.69 5.39
N VAL A 322 21.42 -11.09 4.89
CA VAL A 322 21.73 -11.12 3.46
C VAL A 322 20.82 -12.02 2.63
N ASP A 323 20.43 -13.17 3.17
CA ASP A 323 19.56 -14.11 2.45
C ASP A 323 18.12 -13.60 2.46
N VAL A 324 17.66 -13.04 3.59
CA VAL A 324 16.35 -12.38 3.68
C VAL A 324 16.28 -11.23 2.68
N ALA A 325 17.27 -10.32 2.68
CA ALA A 325 17.31 -9.20 1.75
C ALA A 325 17.31 -9.68 0.29
N ARG A 326 18.08 -10.73 -0.04
CA ARG A 326 18.12 -11.32 -1.39
C ARG A 326 16.76 -11.86 -1.82
N VAL A 327 16.08 -12.63 -0.95
CA VAL A 327 14.74 -13.17 -1.24
C VAL A 327 13.72 -12.04 -1.42
N LEU A 328 13.85 -10.96 -0.66
CA LEU A 328 13.00 -9.78 -0.78
C LEU A 328 13.35 -8.88 -1.98
N GLY A 329 14.38 -9.22 -2.77
CA GLY A 329 14.84 -8.41 -3.90
C GLY A 329 15.43 -7.06 -3.47
N LEU A 330 15.96 -6.95 -2.26
CA LEU A 330 16.59 -5.76 -1.72
C LEU A 330 18.11 -5.81 -1.94
N GLU A 331 18.65 -4.78 -2.57
CA GLU A 331 20.10 -4.62 -2.72
C GLU A 331 20.70 -4.07 -1.42
N LEU A 332 21.70 -4.79 -0.90
CA LEU A 332 22.47 -4.34 0.27
C LEU A 332 23.74 -3.64 -0.19
N GLU A 333 24.05 -2.49 0.42
CA GLU A 333 25.29 -1.77 0.15
C GLU A 333 26.52 -2.63 0.51
N THR A 334 27.43 -2.78 -0.44
CA THR A 334 28.68 -3.52 -0.24
C THR A 334 29.61 -2.79 0.73
N GLY A 335 29.98 -3.45 1.83
CA GLY A 335 30.97 -2.95 2.80
C GLY A 335 30.39 -2.25 4.04
N ALA A 336 29.06 -2.08 4.14
CA ALA A 336 28.42 -1.55 5.33
C ALA A 336 28.28 -2.64 6.42
N GLU A 337 28.77 -2.37 7.64
CA GLU A 337 28.62 -3.30 8.78
C GLU A 337 27.19 -3.32 9.34
N LYS A 338 26.48 -2.17 9.27
CA LYS A 338 25.10 -2.00 9.75
C LYS A 338 24.19 -1.63 8.59
N LEU A 339 22.97 -2.15 8.60
CA LEU A 339 21.98 -1.80 7.59
C LEU A 339 21.46 -0.37 7.78
N PRO A 340 21.25 0.40 6.69
CA PRO A 340 20.54 1.66 6.75
C PRO A 340 19.12 1.48 7.31
N ALA A 341 18.65 2.48 8.06
CA ALA A 341 17.30 2.43 8.65
C ALA A 341 16.20 2.29 7.60
N ALA A 342 16.40 2.82 6.39
CA ALA A 342 15.46 2.68 5.28
C ALA A 342 15.33 1.22 4.81
N THR A 343 16.44 0.50 4.67
CA THR A 343 16.46 -0.91 4.29
C THR A 343 15.81 -1.79 5.34
N VAL A 344 16.08 -1.54 6.64
CA VAL A 344 15.42 -2.26 7.74
C VAL A 344 13.90 -2.04 7.72
N ARG A 345 13.44 -0.82 7.45
CA ARG A 345 12.00 -0.54 7.28
C ARG A 345 11.41 -1.30 6.08
N GLN A 346 12.11 -1.36 4.95
CA GLN A 346 11.67 -2.12 3.78
C GLN A 346 11.55 -3.61 4.07
N ILE A 347 12.52 -4.19 4.78
CA ILE A 347 12.46 -5.58 5.26
C ILE A 347 11.20 -5.77 6.11
N GLY A 348 10.97 -4.89 7.09
CA GLY A 348 9.79 -4.99 7.95
C GLY A 348 8.47 -4.93 7.19
N VAL A 349 8.28 -3.94 6.31
CA VAL A 349 7.07 -3.82 5.47
C VAL A 349 6.85 -5.06 4.60
N ALA A 350 7.93 -5.62 4.04
CA ALA A 350 7.83 -6.79 3.19
C ALA A 350 7.48 -8.07 3.97
N LEU A 351 8.10 -8.26 5.14
CA LEU A 351 7.81 -9.40 6.03
C LEU A 351 6.40 -9.32 6.62
N ASP A 352 5.93 -8.12 7.00
CA ASP A 352 4.55 -7.92 7.45
C ASP A 352 3.58 -8.36 6.34
N ALA A 353 3.83 -7.98 5.09
CA ALA A 353 3.00 -8.39 3.95
C ALA A 353 3.06 -9.89 3.61
N LEU A 354 4.09 -10.60 4.08
CA LEU A 354 4.26 -12.05 3.95
C LEU A 354 3.62 -12.84 5.11
N ASP A 355 2.96 -12.14 6.04
CA ASP A 355 2.50 -12.68 7.33
C ASP A 355 3.64 -13.33 8.12
N LEU A 356 4.77 -12.62 8.18
CA LEU A 356 5.98 -13.01 8.90
C LEU A 356 6.39 -11.91 9.88
N GLY A 357 6.48 -12.26 11.16
CA GLY A 357 7.15 -11.43 12.16
C GLY A 357 8.65 -11.70 12.18
N PHE A 358 9.41 -10.74 12.69
CA PHE A 358 10.85 -10.89 12.84
C PHE A 358 11.39 -10.25 14.12
N GLU A 359 12.53 -10.75 14.60
CA GLU A 359 13.36 -10.16 15.67
C GLU A 359 14.86 -10.25 15.29
N PRO A 360 15.70 -9.25 15.61
CA PRO A 360 15.38 -8.05 16.39
C PRO A 360 14.60 -7.00 15.58
N ASP A 361 13.44 -6.58 16.07
CA ASP A 361 12.59 -5.55 15.46
C ASP A 361 12.41 -4.35 16.40
N ARG A 362 12.99 -3.22 16.00
CA ARG A 362 12.98 -1.96 16.78
C ARG A 362 11.58 -1.35 16.94
N ARG A 363 10.59 -1.79 16.16
CA ARG A 363 9.19 -1.36 16.29
C ARG A 363 8.53 -1.90 17.57
N TYR A 364 9.03 -3.01 18.10
CA TYR A 364 8.41 -3.75 19.20
C TYR A 364 9.31 -3.93 20.42
N GLY A 365 10.30 -3.03 20.56
CA GLY A 365 11.14 -2.91 21.75
C GLY A 365 12.59 -2.52 21.44
N PRO A 366 13.42 -2.37 22.49
CA PRO A 366 14.85 -2.14 22.33
C PRO A 366 15.48 -3.28 21.53
N ALA A 367 16.28 -2.92 20.53
CA ALA A 367 16.96 -3.86 19.66
C ALA A 367 18.27 -3.25 19.12
N ALA A 368 19.28 -4.10 18.90
CA ALA A 368 20.51 -3.71 18.23
C ALA A 368 20.22 -3.34 16.76
N ALA A 369 21.10 -2.53 16.17
CA ALA A 369 21.03 -2.27 14.74
C ALA A 369 21.37 -3.57 13.97
N LEU A 370 20.53 -3.93 13.01
CA LEU A 370 20.76 -5.10 12.16
C LEU A 370 22.08 -4.94 11.40
N ARG A 371 22.90 -5.98 11.47
CA ARG A 371 24.17 -6.08 10.75
C ARG A 371 23.99 -6.83 9.44
N THR A 372 24.83 -6.56 8.46
CA THR A 372 24.79 -7.27 7.17
C THR A 372 25.15 -8.75 7.31
N ASP A 373 26.08 -9.08 8.21
CA ASP A 373 26.44 -10.45 8.60
C ASP A 373 25.58 -11.02 9.74
N GLY A 374 24.57 -10.27 10.19
CA GLY A 374 23.70 -10.65 11.30
C GLY A 374 22.67 -11.71 10.94
N ARG A 375 21.94 -12.15 11.97
CA ARG A 375 20.82 -13.09 11.84
C ARG A 375 19.52 -12.49 12.36
N ILE A 376 18.42 -12.93 11.77
CA ILE A 376 17.05 -12.55 12.13
C ILE A 376 16.29 -13.83 12.49
N ALA A 377 15.56 -13.79 13.60
CA ALA A 377 14.56 -14.79 13.94
C ALA A 377 13.23 -14.42 13.27
N LEU A 378 12.83 -15.18 12.25
CA LEU A 378 11.53 -15.13 11.60
C LEU A 378 10.55 -16.07 12.32
N PHE A 379 9.26 -15.71 12.29
CA PHE A 379 8.16 -16.51 12.81
C PHE A 379 6.85 -16.18 12.07
N PRO A 380 5.91 -17.13 11.94
CA PRO A 380 4.62 -16.86 11.30
C PRO A 380 3.80 -15.91 12.18
N ALA A 381 3.37 -14.78 11.61
CA ALA A 381 2.50 -13.83 12.30
C ALA A 381 1.74 -12.96 11.31
N SER A 382 0.41 -12.94 11.43
CA SER A 382 -0.47 -12.11 10.59
C SER A 382 -0.03 -10.65 10.61
N LEU A 383 0.22 -10.07 9.43
CA LEU A 383 0.73 -8.70 9.29
C LEU A 383 1.96 -8.38 10.18
N GLY A 384 2.84 -9.37 10.36
CA GLY A 384 4.06 -9.22 11.17
C GLY A 384 3.86 -9.33 12.68
N GLY A 385 2.64 -9.57 13.17
CA GLY A 385 2.38 -9.76 14.61
C GLY A 385 2.68 -8.50 15.42
N ALA A 386 1.96 -7.42 15.10
CA ALA A 386 2.12 -6.15 15.79
C ALA A 386 1.70 -6.25 17.26
N VAL A 387 2.57 -5.79 18.16
CA VAL A 387 2.34 -5.75 19.60
C VAL A 387 2.54 -4.32 20.12
N ASP A 388 2.01 -4.04 21.31
CA ASP A 388 2.23 -2.77 22.00
C ASP A 388 3.52 -2.86 22.86
N PRO A 389 4.62 -2.19 22.47
CA PRO A 389 5.89 -2.27 23.20
C PRO A 389 5.84 -1.58 24.57
N ASP A 390 4.92 -0.63 24.79
CA ASP A 390 4.84 0.16 26.02
C ASP A 390 3.94 -0.50 27.07
N ARG A 391 3.26 -1.59 26.69
CA ARG A 391 2.44 -2.38 27.60
C ARG A 391 3.30 -3.01 28.69
N GLY A 392 3.07 -2.63 29.95
CA GLY A 392 3.85 -3.06 31.11
C GLY A 392 4.17 -4.56 31.18
N PRO A 393 3.17 -5.46 31.10
CA PRO A 393 3.40 -6.92 31.06
C PRO A 393 4.34 -7.38 29.95
N TYR A 394 4.19 -6.85 28.72
CA TYR A 394 5.04 -7.21 27.59
C TYR A 394 6.47 -6.68 27.76
N ALA A 395 6.63 -5.42 28.16
CA ALA A 395 7.94 -4.82 28.42
C ALA A 395 8.71 -5.55 29.53
N ALA A 396 8.02 -5.94 30.60
CA ALA A 396 8.59 -6.73 31.69
C ALA A 396 9.01 -8.13 31.21
N ALA A 397 8.16 -8.82 30.45
CA ALA A 397 8.47 -10.13 29.87
C ALA A 397 9.65 -10.07 28.89
N ARG A 398 9.74 -9.01 28.08
CA ARG A 398 10.90 -8.77 27.19
C ARG A 398 12.20 -8.61 27.97
N GLY A 399 12.19 -7.80 29.02
CA GLY A 399 13.35 -7.66 29.92
C GLY A 399 13.76 -9.01 30.54
N MET A 400 12.78 -9.82 30.95
CA MET A 400 13.04 -11.16 31.50
C MET A 400 13.72 -12.08 30.46
N VAL A 401 13.24 -12.08 29.21
CA VAL A 401 13.87 -12.84 28.12
C VAL A 401 15.28 -12.34 27.85
N GLU A 402 15.50 -11.03 27.76
CA GLU A 402 16.82 -10.46 27.52
C GLU A 402 17.84 -10.87 28.60
N VAL A 403 17.45 -10.79 29.87
CA VAL A 403 18.31 -11.15 31.00
C VAL A 403 18.55 -12.66 31.06
N ALA A 404 17.51 -13.47 30.87
CA ALA A 404 17.63 -14.93 30.85
C ALA A 404 18.54 -15.39 29.71
N MET A 405 18.39 -14.83 28.51
CA MET A 405 19.26 -15.15 27.38
C MET A 405 20.71 -14.70 27.59
N LEU A 406 20.94 -13.54 28.22
CA LEU A 406 22.28 -13.10 28.55
C LEU A 406 22.98 -14.02 29.57
N ALA A 407 22.22 -14.62 30.48
CA ALA A 407 22.72 -15.62 31.40
C ALA A 407 23.08 -16.92 30.67
N ALA A 408 22.16 -17.42 29.83
CA ALA A 408 22.33 -18.64 29.05
C ALA A 408 23.47 -18.58 28.02
N VAL A 409 23.80 -17.39 27.49
CA VAL A 409 24.91 -17.24 26.52
C VAL A 409 26.27 -17.03 27.22
N SER A 410 26.32 -16.91 28.54
CA SER A 410 27.54 -16.52 29.26
C SER A 410 28.67 -17.55 29.19
N ASP A 411 28.34 -18.83 29.00
CA ASP A 411 29.28 -19.93 28.81
C ASP A 411 29.66 -20.18 27.33
N GLY A 412 29.02 -19.44 26.41
CA GLY A 412 29.22 -19.53 24.95
C GLY A 412 28.29 -20.49 24.22
N THR A 413 27.40 -21.21 24.90
CA THR A 413 26.46 -22.16 24.27
C THR A 413 25.10 -22.21 24.97
N VAL A 414 24.04 -21.78 24.28
CA VAL A 414 22.67 -21.94 24.80
C VAL A 414 22.19 -23.38 24.63
N ALA A 415 21.84 -24.05 25.72
CA ALA A 415 21.24 -25.37 25.71
C ALA A 415 19.73 -25.30 25.38
N SER A 416 19.19 -26.34 24.73
CA SER A 416 17.76 -26.37 24.39
C SER A 416 16.86 -26.33 25.63
N SER A 417 17.30 -26.91 26.76
CA SER A 417 16.58 -26.89 28.03
C SER A 417 16.40 -25.50 28.62
N GLU A 418 17.36 -24.59 28.42
CA GLU A 418 17.27 -23.19 28.86
C GLU A 418 16.22 -22.45 28.04
N MET A 419 16.20 -22.70 26.74
CA MET A 419 15.22 -22.11 25.83
C MET A 419 13.79 -22.61 26.13
N ASP A 420 13.64 -23.89 26.43
CA ASP A 420 12.37 -24.49 26.88
C ASP A 420 11.92 -23.90 28.22
N ALA A 421 12.85 -23.56 29.13
CA ALA A 421 12.52 -22.91 30.40
C ALA A 421 11.99 -21.49 30.19
N ILE A 422 12.62 -20.72 29.30
CA ILE A 422 12.14 -19.39 28.92
C ILE A 422 10.74 -19.48 28.30
N GLU A 423 10.50 -20.44 27.40
CA GLU A 423 9.19 -20.62 26.78
C GLU A 423 8.10 -20.99 27.81
N ARG A 424 8.38 -21.95 28.70
CA ARG A 424 7.45 -22.35 29.77
C ARG A 424 7.09 -21.16 30.66
N ARG A 425 8.08 -20.34 31.01
CA ARG A 425 7.87 -19.15 31.83
C ARG A 425 6.96 -18.14 31.14
N LEU A 426 7.24 -17.82 29.86
CA LEU A 426 6.40 -16.93 29.06
C LEU A 426 4.95 -17.42 28.99
N ARG A 427 4.72 -18.71 28.71
CA ARG A 427 3.38 -19.31 28.66
C ARG A 427 2.68 -19.34 30.02
N SER A 428 3.42 -19.39 31.12
CA SER A 428 2.87 -19.35 32.48
C SER A 428 2.60 -17.94 33.01
N THR A 429 3.08 -16.90 32.31
CA THR A 429 2.94 -15.51 32.74
C THR A 429 1.52 -15.04 32.43
N PRO A 430 0.73 -14.66 33.45
CA PRO A 430 -0.61 -14.12 33.24
C PRO A 430 -0.56 -12.85 32.38
N GLU A 431 -1.62 -12.59 31.63
CA GLU A 431 -1.82 -11.37 30.82
C GLU A 431 -0.99 -11.27 29.52
N LEU A 432 -0.11 -12.22 29.19
CA LEU A 432 0.53 -12.28 27.87
C LEU A 432 -0.38 -12.94 26.84
N LYS A 433 -0.42 -12.37 25.63
CA LYS A 433 -1.12 -12.92 24.46
C LYS A 433 -0.23 -13.91 23.71
N ASP A 434 -0.82 -14.84 22.97
CA ASP A 434 -0.08 -15.82 22.17
C ASP A 434 0.87 -15.18 21.13
N ASP A 435 0.44 -14.07 20.50
CA ASP A 435 1.26 -13.30 19.55
C ASP A 435 2.47 -12.65 20.25
N GLU A 436 2.27 -12.15 21.47
CA GLU A 436 3.33 -11.57 22.31
C GLU A 436 4.33 -12.65 22.72
N ILE A 437 3.86 -13.83 23.15
CA ILE A 437 4.70 -14.97 23.52
C ILE A 437 5.55 -15.43 22.33
N THR A 438 4.94 -15.57 21.15
CA THR A 438 5.63 -16.00 19.92
C THR A 438 6.75 -15.04 19.54
N ARG A 439 6.47 -13.73 19.61
CA ARG A 439 7.47 -12.69 19.33
C ARG A 439 8.58 -12.65 20.38
N LEU A 440 8.25 -12.75 21.66
CA LEU A 440 9.24 -12.80 22.75
C LEU A 440 10.16 -14.02 22.64
N PHE A 441 9.60 -15.17 22.26
CA PHE A 441 10.40 -16.38 22.03
C PHE A 441 11.34 -16.21 20.82
N ALA A 442 10.87 -15.61 19.72
CA ALA A 442 11.72 -15.25 18.59
C ALA A 442 12.82 -14.24 18.98
N CYS A 443 12.52 -13.29 19.87
CA CYS A 443 13.51 -12.36 20.42
C CYS A 443 14.61 -13.12 21.16
N GLY A 444 14.26 -14.09 22.00
CA GLY A 444 15.24 -14.93 22.68
C GLY A 444 16.15 -15.70 21.71
N ARG A 445 15.56 -16.26 20.64
CA ARG A 445 16.34 -16.96 19.58
C ARG A 445 17.29 -16.03 18.84
N ALA A 446 16.87 -14.79 18.56
CA ALA A 446 17.73 -13.80 17.94
C ALA A 446 18.91 -13.42 18.86
N LEU A 447 18.65 -13.23 20.15
CA LEU A 447 19.69 -12.95 21.16
C LEU A 447 20.67 -14.11 21.35
N ALA A 448 20.20 -15.36 21.27
CA ALA A 448 21.06 -16.54 21.30
C ALA A 448 22.05 -16.55 20.11
N ALA A 449 21.58 -16.10 18.94
CA ALA A 449 22.36 -16.11 17.71
C ALA A 449 23.34 -14.93 17.58
N ASP A 450 22.99 -13.76 18.14
CA ASP A 450 23.83 -12.55 18.16
C ASP A 450 23.73 -11.85 19.54
N PRO A 451 24.43 -12.36 20.57
CA PRO A 451 24.33 -11.86 21.93
C PRO A 451 24.96 -10.46 22.07
N PRO A 452 24.30 -9.52 22.75
CA PRO A 452 24.87 -8.20 22.98
C PRO A 452 26.03 -8.26 23.99
N LYS A 453 26.94 -7.29 23.92
CA LYS A 453 28.06 -7.19 24.88
C LYS A 453 27.52 -7.05 26.31
N VAL A 454 27.81 -8.04 27.17
CA VAL A 454 27.35 -8.16 28.56
C VAL A 454 27.49 -6.84 29.34
N ARG A 455 28.63 -6.15 29.24
CA ARG A 455 28.87 -4.88 29.96
C ARG A 455 27.93 -3.75 29.52
N ALA A 456 27.54 -3.70 28.25
CA ALA A 456 26.61 -2.71 27.74
C ALA A 456 25.16 -3.04 28.15
N ALA A 457 24.81 -4.32 28.20
CA ALA A 457 23.50 -4.78 28.66
C ALA A 457 23.30 -4.54 30.17
N LEU A 458 24.29 -4.89 31.00
CA LEU A 458 24.25 -4.65 32.45
C LEU A 458 24.10 -3.16 32.80
N LYS A 459 24.74 -2.27 32.02
CA LYS A 459 24.59 -0.81 32.21
C LYS A 459 23.16 -0.34 31.98
N LYS A 460 22.46 -0.90 30.98
CA LYS A 460 21.05 -0.56 30.71
C LYS A 460 20.11 -1.10 31.80
N LEU A 461 20.43 -2.27 32.36
CA LEU A 461 19.63 -2.89 33.40
C LEU A 461 19.70 -2.14 34.75
N ALA A 462 20.74 -1.33 34.98
CA ALA A 462 20.85 -0.50 36.18
C ALA A 462 19.76 0.59 36.27
N ASP A 463 19.21 1.02 35.14
CA ASP A 463 18.17 2.06 35.06
C ASP A 463 16.74 1.50 35.20
N VAL A 464 16.59 0.19 35.38
CA VAL A 464 15.28 -0.48 35.52
C VAL A 464 14.62 -0.14 36.87
N ALA A 465 13.29 0.02 36.85
CA ALA A 465 12.48 0.31 38.03
C ALA A 465 12.67 -0.74 39.15
N PRO A 466 12.74 -0.33 40.44
CA PRO A 466 13.04 -1.21 41.57
C PRO A 466 12.13 -2.44 41.65
N GLU A 467 10.85 -2.29 41.31
CA GLU A 467 9.81 -3.30 41.42
C GLU A 467 10.05 -4.50 40.48
N SER A 468 10.76 -4.27 39.37
CA SER A 468 11.02 -5.31 38.35
C SER A 468 12.36 -6.04 38.55
N ARG A 469 13.26 -5.52 39.39
CA ARG A 469 14.64 -6.02 39.51
C ARG A 469 14.71 -7.45 40.06
N ALA A 470 13.92 -7.76 41.08
CA ALA A 470 13.87 -9.10 41.67
C ALA A 470 13.32 -10.14 40.67
N ALA A 471 12.30 -9.78 39.89
CA ALA A 471 11.72 -10.66 38.88
C ALA A 471 12.69 -10.97 37.72
N LEU A 472 13.49 -9.98 37.31
CA LEU A 472 14.54 -10.15 36.30
C LEU A 472 15.66 -11.08 36.80
N ALA A 473 16.15 -10.86 38.01
CA ALA A 473 17.18 -11.71 38.63
C ALA A 473 16.70 -13.16 38.80
N ALA A 474 15.45 -13.36 39.23
CA ALA A 474 14.84 -14.68 39.32
C ALA A 474 14.75 -15.39 37.95
N SER A 475 14.44 -14.65 36.88
CA SER A 475 14.41 -15.20 35.51
C SER A 475 15.78 -15.72 35.06
N ALA A 476 16.84 -14.98 35.40
CA ALA A 476 18.21 -15.37 35.06
C ALA A 476 18.62 -16.67 35.76
N VAL A 477 18.29 -16.77 37.05
CA VAL A 477 18.59 -17.94 37.88
C VAL A 477 17.79 -19.17 37.39
N GLU A 478 16.51 -19.00 37.04
CA GLU A 478 15.68 -20.09 36.51
C GLU A 478 16.22 -20.64 35.17
N ALA A 479 16.70 -19.77 34.28
CA ALA A 479 17.27 -20.19 33.01
C ALA A 479 18.56 -21.00 33.20
N VAL A 480 19.51 -20.50 34.01
CA VAL A 480 20.80 -21.17 34.31
C VAL A 480 20.60 -22.51 35.04
N LEU A 481 19.54 -22.62 35.87
CA LEU A 481 19.25 -23.87 36.57
C LEU A 481 18.51 -24.90 35.70
N ALA A 482 18.09 -24.55 34.48
CA ALA A 482 17.20 -25.39 33.69
C ALA A 482 17.85 -26.70 33.21
N ASP A 483 19.16 -26.72 33.02
CA ASP A 483 19.92 -27.90 32.58
C ASP A 483 20.51 -28.70 33.77
N GLY A 484 20.34 -28.21 35.00
CA GLY A 484 20.86 -28.80 36.23
C GLY A 484 22.39 -28.67 36.42
N ARG A 485 23.09 -27.87 35.61
CA ARG A 485 24.55 -27.71 35.65
C ARG A 485 24.96 -26.24 35.66
N VAL A 486 25.19 -25.71 36.86
CA VAL A 486 25.66 -24.34 37.02
C VAL A 486 27.17 -24.24 36.76
N LEU A 487 27.57 -23.48 35.75
CA LEU A 487 28.95 -23.23 35.34
C LEU A 487 29.56 -21.98 36.00
N PRO A 488 30.89 -21.89 36.16
CA PRO A 488 31.55 -20.75 36.79
C PRO A 488 31.38 -19.40 36.07
N ASP A 489 31.20 -19.40 34.75
CA ASP A 489 30.95 -18.17 33.97
C ASP A 489 29.52 -17.63 34.20
N GLU A 490 28.54 -18.52 34.33
CA GLU A 490 27.14 -18.17 34.64
C GLU A 490 27.00 -17.59 36.05
N VAL A 491 27.67 -18.18 37.05
CA VAL A 491 27.67 -17.62 38.41
C VAL A 491 28.27 -16.22 38.42
N ARG A 492 29.40 -16.01 37.71
CA ARG A 492 30.01 -14.68 37.56
C ARG A 492 29.06 -13.68 36.88
N PHE A 493 28.31 -14.12 35.86
CA PHE A 493 27.30 -13.29 35.24
C PHE A 493 26.17 -12.93 36.24
N LEU A 494 25.65 -13.90 36.99
CA LEU A 494 24.59 -13.69 37.97
C LEU A 494 25.03 -12.78 39.13
N GLU A 495 26.28 -12.88 39.57
CA GLU A 495 26.86 -11.96 40.56
C GLU A 495 26.94 -10.53 40.03
N ALA A 496 27.41 -10.36 38.78
CA ALA A 496 27.47 -9.06 38.13
C ALA A 496 26.07 -8.48 37.89
N LEU A 497 25.08 -9.31 37.58
CA LEU A 497 23.67 -8.94 37.44
C LEU A 497 23.09 -8.45 38.78
N HIS A 498 23.30 -9.20 39.88
CA HIS A 498 22.84 -8.77 41.22
C HIS A 498 23.48 -7.45 41.62
N ALA A 499 24.79 -7.28 41.38
CA ALA A 499 25.48 -6.02 41.65
C ALA A 499 24.91 -4.86 40.81
N ALA A 500 24.62 -5.07 39.52
CA ALA A 500 24.05 -4.05 38.64
C ALA A 500 22.62 -3.66 39.03
N LEU A 501 21.82 -4.62 39.51
CA LEU A 501 20.44 -4.39 39.97
C LEU A 501 20.37 -3.85 41.41
N GLY A 502 21.47 -3.87 42.16
CA GLY A 502 21.51 -3.46 43.57
C GLY A 502 20.89 -4.50 44.52
N LEU A 503 20.91 -5.78 44.14
CA LEU A 503 20.40 -6.90 44.94
C LEU A 503 21.54 -7.55 45.74
N PRO A 504 21.28 -8.06 46.96
CA PRO A 504 22.31 -8.66 47.80
C PRO A 504 22.76 -10.03 47.25
N ALA A 505 24.08 -10.28 47.23
CA ALA A 505 24.63 -11.55 46.75
C ALA A 505 24.14 -12.78 47.56
N SER A 506 23.75 -12.60 48.83
CA SER A 506 23.18 -13.67 49.66
C SER A 506 21.88 -14.25 49.08
N GLU A 507 21.09 -13.45 48.37
CA GLU A 507 19.85 -13.92 47.71
C GLU A 507 20.15 -14.81 46.51
N LEU A 508 21.17 -14.48 45.71
CA LEU A 508 21.65 -15.30 44.60
C LEU A 508 22.04 -16.71 45.06
N TYR A 509 22.94 -16.80 46.04
CA TYR A 509 23.41 -18.09 46.55
C TYR A 509 22.28 -18.89 47.21
N SER A 510 21.36 -18.23 47.92
CA SER A 510 20.17 -18.90 48.47
C SER A 510 19.22 -19.42 47.39
N ALA A 511 19.14 -18.76 46.23
CA ALA A 511 18.35 -19.22 45.10
C ALA A 511 19.01 -20.41 44.38
N LEU A 512 20.34 -20.38 44.18
CA LEU A 512 21.10 -21.50 43.60
C LEU A 512 21.07 -22.76 44.48
N HIS A 513 21.07 -22.61 45.81
CA HIS A 513 21.03 -23.74 46.75
C HIS A 513 19.62 -24.33 46.94
N ARG A 514 18.55 -23.53 46.84
CA ARG A 514 17.16 -24.00 46.99
C ARG A 514 16.73 -25.03 45.95
N SER A 515 17.40 -25.04 44.80
CA SER A 515 17.15 -25.94 43.68
C SER A 515 18.19 -27.07 43.56
N GLY A 516 19.30 -27.00 44.32
CA GLY A 516 20.36 -28.01 44.34
C GLY A 516 20.13 -29.18 45.32
N GLU A 517 19.09 -29.13 46.16
CA GLU A 517 18.74 -30.20 47.09
C GLU A 517 17.71 -31.17 46.49
N ASP A 518 18.16 -32.01 45.55
CA ASP A 518 17.70 -33.41 45.47
C ASP A 518 18.86 -34.37 45.74
N VAL A 519 19.69 -34.00 46.72
CA VAL A 519 20.36 -34.97 47.58
C VAL A 519 19.62 -34.89 48.90
N GLY A 520 18.63 -35.77 49.07
CA GLY A 520 17.80 -35.84 50.28
C GLY A 520 18.64 -35.83 51.56
N PRO A 521 18.04 -35.48 52.72
CA PRO A 521 18.78 -35.35 53.96
C PRO A 521 19.54 -36.64 54.24
N VAL A 522 20.86 -36.54 54.41
CA VAL A 522 21.67 -37.65 54.91
C VAL A 522 21.09 -38.04 56.26
N GLU A 523 20.44 -39.19 56.31
CA GLU A 523 19.99 -39.79 57.56
C GLU A 523 21.22 -40.01 58.45
N VAL A 524 21.38 -39.14 59.44
CA VAL A 524 22.29 -39.39 60.54
C VAL A 524 21.68 -40.53 61.34
N VAL A 525 22.16 -41.75 61.07
CA VAL A 525 21.85 -42.92 61.89
C VAL A 525 22.30 -42.59 63.32
N SER A 526 21.35 -42.57 64.23
CA SER A 526 21.59 -42.40 65.66
C SER A 526 22.52 -43.50 66.16
N ALA A 527 23.64 -43.09 66.74
CA ALA A 527 24.62 -43.99 67.34
C ALA A 527 23.98 -44.80 68.47
N ILE A 528 24.23 -46.11 68.44
CA ILE A 528 23.82 -47.05 69.49
C ILE A 528 24.88 -46.97 70.59
N ASP A 529 24.44 -46.63 71.80
CA ASP A 529 25.27 -46.57 73.00
C ASP A 529 25.78 -47.97 73.39
N GLU A 530 27.05 -48.25 73.12
CA GLU A 530 27.80 -49.24 73.91
C GLU A 530 28.73 -48.49 74.89
N ARG A 531 28.29 -48.47 76.15
CA ARG A 531 29.08 -48.05 77.30
C ARG A 531 30.42 -48.79 77.32
N THR A 532 31.53 -48.06 77.27
CA THR A 532 32.56 -48.08 78.35
C THR A 532 33.65 -47.04 78.11
N VAL A 533 33.99 -46.34 79.20
CA VAL A 533 35.08 -45.36 79.44
C VAL A 533 34.69 -43.86 79.30
N PRO A 534 34.88 -43.02 80.35
CA PRO A 534 34.50 -41.61 80.34
C PRO A 534 35.57 -40.72 79.69
N LEU A 535 35.14 -39.82 78.79
CA LEU A 535 35.93 -38.71 78.26
C LEU A 535 35.66 -37.42 79.07
N PRO A 536 36.61 -36.46 79.13
CA PRO A 536 36.57 -35.32 80.05
C PRO A 536 35.61 -34.22 79.60
N ASP A 537 35.01 -33.49 80.55
CA ASP A 537 34.09 -32.38 80.29
C ASP A 537 34.76 -31.22 79.53
N GLU A 538 34.20 -30.84 78.38
CA GLU A 538 34.51 -29.59 77.69
C GLU A 538 33.75 -28.40 78.30
N PRO A 539 34.39 -27.21 78.41
CA PRO A 539 33.84 -26.09 79.15
C PRO A 539 32.74 -25.35 78.37
N LYS A 540 31.63 -25.06 79.06
CA LYS A 540 30.56 -24.16 78.57
C LYS A 540 31.15 -22.77 78.28
N ARG A 541 31.10 -22.35 77.01
CA ARG A 541 31.41 -20.98 76.61
C ARG A 541 30.35 -20.01 77.16
N SER A 542 30.83 -19.00 77.86
CA SER A 542 30.10 -17.87 78.45
C SER A 542 29.39 -17.02 77.39
N GLY A 543 28.13 -16.64 77.67
CA GLY A 543 27.38 -15.67 76.87
C GLY A 543 28.05 -14.29 76.88
N LEU A 544 28.03 -13.62 75.72
CA LEU A 544 28.46 -12.23 75.58
C LEU A 544 27.53 -11.30 76.38
N SER A 545 28.09 -10.46 77.25
CA SER A 545 27.40 -9.30 77.82
C SER A 545 27.65 -8.05 76.96
N ILE A 546 26.60 -7.46 76.41
CA ILE A 546 26.66 -6.18 75.69
C ILE A 546 26.62 -5.04 76.72
N ASP A 547 27.61 -4.15 76.67
CA ASP A 547 27.71 -2.98 77.55
C ASP A 547 26.82 -1.83 77.04
N ILE A 548 25.63 -1.73 77.62
CA ILE A 548 24.57 -0.77 77.27
C ILE A 548 25.04 0.69 77.45
N ALA A 549 26.02 0.96 78.33
CA ALA A 549 26.56 2.30 78.55
C ALA A 549 27.44 2.81 77.39
N ARG A 550 27.93 1.91 76.53
CA ARG A 550 28.69 2.27 75.32
C ARG A 550 27.77 2.56 74.13
N LEU A 551 26.59 1.93 74.10
CA LEU A 551 25.56 2.11 73.06
C LEU A 551 24.83 3.46 73.18
N GLU A 552 24.56 3.91 74.40
CA GLU A 552 23.94 5.23 74.65
C GLU A 552 24.89 6.40 74.33
N ARG A 553 26.20 6.22 74.52
CA ARG A 553 27.21 7.24 74.19
C ARG A 553 27.34 7.49 72.68
N ILE A 554 27.30 6.40 71.89
CA ILE A 554 27.40 6.48 70.42
C ILE A 554 26.12 7.10 69.82
N ARG A 555 24.95 6.83 70.41
CA ARG A 555 23.68 7.48 70.00
C ARG A 555 23.67 8.98 70.30
N GLY A 556 24.25 9.41 71.43
CA GLY A 556 24.42 10.81 71.79
C GLY A 556 25.29 11.60 70.81
N GLU A 557 26.41 11.00 70.37
CA GLU A 557 27.35 11.62 69.43
C GLU A 557 26.75 11.81 68.02
N THR A 558 25.89 10.89 67.54
CA THR A 558 25.18 11.06 66.25
C THR A 558 24.11 12.15 66.26
N THR A 559 23.52 12.46 67.43
CA THR A 559 22.43 13.45 67.50
C THR A 559 22.98 14.89 67.50
N GLN A 560 24.19 15.07 68.03
CA GLN A 560 24.83 16.39 68.10
C GLN A 560 25.44 16.82 66.74
N VAL A 561 25.88 15.87 65.91
CA VAL A 561 26.39 16.15 64.55
C VAL A 561 25.24 16.47 63.58
N SER A 562 24.08 15.80 63.71
CA SER A 562 22.88 16.12 62.91
C SER A 562 22.29 17.50 63.23
N ALA A 563 22.36 17.95 64.49
CA ALA A 563 21.90 19.30 64.87
C ALA A 563 22.82 20.42 64.36
N MET A 564 24.12 20.15 64.21
CA MET A 564 25.12 21.12 63.73
C MET A 564 25.13 21.26 62.19
N LEU A 565 24.75 20.20 61.46
CA LEU A 565 24.58 20.22 60.00
C LEU A 565 23.25 20.84 59.56
N ALA A 566 22.20 20.77 60.40
CA ALA A 566 20.90 21.38 60.11
C ALA A 566 20.91 22.92 60.18
N SER A 567 21.86 23.54 60.87
CA SER A 567 22.00 25.01 60.96
C SER A 567 22.83 25.65 59.84
N ILE A 568 23.37 24.85 58.91
CA ILE A 568 24.21 25.33 57.79
C ILE A 568 23.42 25.43 56.47
N PHE A 569 22.23 24.83 56.39
CA PHE A 569 21.34 24.87 55.22
C PHE A 569 20.11 25.77 55.44
N VAL A 570 20.34 27.01 55.84
CA VAL A 570 19.35 28.08 55.65
C VAL A 570 19.90 28.98 54.54
N GLU A 571 19.48 28.71 53.31
CA GLU A 571 19.63 29.62 52.18
C GLU A 571 18.28 30.27 51.89
N ASP A 572 18.35 31.58 51.73
CA ASP A 572 17.28 32.57 51.57
C ASP A 572 16.34 32.30 50.39
N GLU A 573 15.11 32.82 50.52
CA GLU A 573 14.13 32.94 49.43
C GLU A 573 14.77 33.54 48.15
N PRO A 574 14.67 32.85 47.00
CA PRO A 574 14.89 33.49 45.71
C PRO A 574 13.58 34.11 45.18
N GLU A 575 13.71 35.36 44.78
CA GLU A 575 12.77 36.20 44.03
C GLU A 575 12.11 35.50 42.81
N PRO A 576 10.93 35.98 42.36
CA PRO A 576 10.16 35.36 41.30
C PRO A 576 10.89 35.36 39.95
N ALA A 577 10.89 34.19 39.29
CA ALA A 577 11.44 34.02 37.97
C ALA A 577 10.65 34.82 36.89
N PRO A 578 11.34 35.37 35.87
CA PRO A 578 10.75 36.23 34.85
C PRO A 578 9.86 35.45 33.87
N ALA A 579 8.88 36.18 33.33
CA ALA A 579 7.86 35.71 32.39
C ALA A 579 8.45 35.06 31.11
N PRO A 580 7.69 34.14 30.47
CA PRO A 580 8.04 33.63 29.14
C PRO A 580 8.15 34.77 28.12
N PRO A 581 8.99 34.64 27.08
CA PRO A 581 9.16 35.68 26.08
C PRO A 581 7.82 35.99 25.41
N PRO A 582 7.58 37.26 25.03
CA PRO A 582 6.31 37.68 24.46
C PRO A 582 6.08 36.92 23.15
N LYS A 583 4.87 36.34 23.00
CA LYS A 583 4.32 36.06 21.67
C LYS A 583 4.40 37.36 20.89
N GLU A 584 5.21 37.39 19.83
CA GLU A 584 5.16 38.45 18.85
C GLU A 584 3.71 38.61 18.43
N LYS A 585 3.25 39.87 18.42
CA LYS A 585 1.90 40.22 18.01
C LYS A 585 1.62 39.55 16.68
N ALA A 586 0.54 38.78 16.59
CA ALA A 586 -0.01 38.35 15.32
C ALA A 586 -0.18 39.62 14.48
N THR A 587 0.66 39.76 13.46
CA THR A 587 0.38 40.63 12.32
C THR A 587 -1.00 40.20 11.84
N ALA A 588 -1.92 41.15 11.71
CA ALA A 588 -3.26 40.87 11.24
C ALA A 588 -3.14 40.22 9.86
N SER A 589 -3.48 38.94 9.78
CA SER A 589 -3.55 38.23 8.52
C SER A 589 -4.70 38.81 7.71
N ALA A 590 -4.41 39.25 6.48
CA ALA A 590 -5.42 39.75 5.55
C ALA A 590 -6.29 38.62 4.99
N PHE A 591 -5.87 37.35 5.13
CA PHE A 591 -6.55 36.18 4.60
C PHE A 591 -6.83 35.17 5.71
N ALA A 592 -8.11 34.83 5.92
CA ALA A 592 -8.48 33.84 6.92
C ALA A 592 -7.75 32.50 6.66
N GLY A 593 -7.02 31.99 7.66
CA GLY A 593 -6.29 30.72 7.57
C GLY A 593 -4.81 30.84 7.17
N LEU A 594 -4.35 32.00 6.71
CA LEU A 594 -2.92 32.28 6.49
C LEU A 594 -2.30 32.98 7.70
N ASP A 595 -1.04 32.69 7.99
CA ASP A 595 -0.28 33.52 8.93
C ASP A 595 0.13 34.86 8.29
N GLY A 596 0.62 35.79 9.13
CA GLY A 596 0.97 37.13 8.67
C GLY A 596 2.09 37.16 7.60
N PRO A 597 3.22 36.46 7.78
CA PRO A 597 4.28 36.38 6.78
C PRO A 597 3.82 35.86 5.41
N HIS A 598 3.01 34.79 5.36
CA HIS A 598 2.49 34.27 4.09
C HIS A 598 1.42 35.18 3.48
N SER A 599 0.63 35.87 4.30
CA SER A 599 -0.33 36.88 3.82
C SER A 599 0.37 38.06 3.14
N ASP A 600 1.45 38.57 3.73
CA ASP A 600 2.24 39.67 3.13
C ASP A 600 2.88 39.25 1.81
N LEU A 601 3.34 38.00 1.71
CA LEU A 601 3.91 37.43 0.50
C LEU A 601 2.85 37.30 -0.62
N LEU A 602 1.63 36.87 -0.28
CA LEU A 602 0.52 36.79 -1.23
C LEU A 602 0.07 38.18 -1.72
N ILE A 603 0.00 39.19 -0.84
CA ILE A 603 -0.31 40.57 -1.24
C ILE A 603 0.72 41.11 -2.25
N ARG A 604 2.00 40.81 -2.04
CA ARG A 604 3.09 41.21 -2.95
C ARG A 604 2.95 40.56 -4.33
N LEU A 605 2.59 39.27 -4.37
CA LEU A 605 2.36 38.54 -5.61
C LEU A 605 1.09 39.00 -6.36
N LEU A 606 0.05 39.43 -5.64
CA LEU A 606 -1.16 40.00 -6.25
C LEU A 606 -0.90 41.36 -6.90
N ALA A 607 0.15 42.08 -6.50
CA ALA A 607 0.52 43.36 -7.11
C ALA A 607 1.19 43.19 -8.49
N GLY A 608 1.68 42.00 -8.82
CA GLY A 608 2.25 41.66 -10.13
C GLY A 608 3.21 40.47 -10.09
N PRO A 609 3.47 39.84 -11.24
CA PRO A 609 4.45 38.76 -11.36
C PRO A 609 5.85 39.25 -10.99
N MET A 610 6.66 38.38 -10.40
CA MET A 610 8.03 38.73 -9.99
C MET A 610 9.03 37.63 -10.32
N ALA A 611 10.27 38.04 -10.59
CA ALA A 611 11.34 37.09 -10.87
C ALA A 611 11.60 36.20 -9.65
N ARG A 612 11.96 34.94 -9.88
CA ARG A 612 12.17 33.97 -8.81
C ARG A 612 13.19 34.42 -7.76
N THR A 613 14.24 35.11 -8.18
CA THR A 613 15.27 35.66 -7.28
C THR A 613 14.72 36.73 -6.33
N ASP A 614 13.75 37.53 -6.78
CA ASP A 614 13.12 38.58 -5.99
C ASP A 614 12.12 37.98 -5.00
N PHE A 615 11.40 36.94 -5.42
CA PHE A 615 10.53 36.15 -4.55
C PHE A 615 11.33 35.48 -3.41
N ASP A 616 12.45 34.82 -3.73
CA ASP A 616 13.30 34.17 -2.72
C ASP A 616 13.86 35.17 -1.71
N ALA A 617 14.25 36.37 -2.16
CA ALA A 617 14.72 37.44 -1.30
C ALA A 617 13.63 37.96 -0.36
N LEU A 618 12.40 38.11 -0.85
CA LEU A 618 11.24 38.52 -0.04
C LEU A 618 10.81 37.44 0.97
N ALA A 619 10.79 36.17 0.55
CA ALA A 619 10.53 35.06 1.47
C ALA A 619 11.57 35.03 2.59
N THR A 620 12.85 35.23 2.25
CA THR A 620 13.94 35.30 3.23
C THR A 620 13.81 36.51 4.16
N GLU A 621 13.42 37.69 3.65
CA GLU A 621 13.15 38.89 4.47
C GLU A 621 12.03 38.63 5.50
N LEU A 622 11.00 37.87 5.09
CA LEU A 622 9.89 37.44 5.93
C LEU A 622 10.20 36.20 6.80
N ARG A 623 11.46 35.73 6.80
CA ARG A 623 11.93 34.52 7.52
C ARG A 623 11.23 33.23 7.11
N LEU A 624 10.78 33.14 5.86
CA LEU A 624 10.19 31.95 5.24
C LEU A 624 11.22 31.25 4.35
N MET A 625 11.08 29.93 4.20
CA MET A 625 11.80 29.20 3.16
C MET A 625 11.05 29.38 1.83
N PRO A 626 11.70 29.80 0.72
CA PRO A 626 10.98 30.16 -0.51
C PRO A 626 10.10 29.03 -1.07
N ASP A 627 10.62 27.82 -1.22
CA ASP A 627 9.84 26.69 -1.72
C ASP A 627 8.70 26.31 -0.75
N GLY A 628 8.99 26.33 0.56
CA GLY A 628 7.98 26.06 1.59
C GLY A 628 6.87 27.13 1.65
N ALA A 629 7.17 28.37 1.27
CA ALA A 629 6.17 29.43 1.20
C ALA A 629 5.22 29.24 0.02
N ILE A 630 5.72 28.79 -1.14
CA ILE A 630 4.87 28.42 -2.29
C ILE A 630 3.98 27.23 -1.96
N GLU A 631 4.54 26.20 -1.31
CA GLU A 631 3.78 25.04 -0.86
C GLU A 631 2.66 25.45 0.11
N THR A 632 2.97 26.28 1.10
CA THR A 632 1.98 26.76 2.10
C THR A 632 0.89 27.62 1.47
N LEU A 633 1.23 28.48 0.49
CA LEU A 633 0.25 29.27 -0.25
C LEU A 633 -0.64 28.38 -1.13
N ASN A 634 -0.07 27.39 -1.81
CA ASN A 634 -0.83 26.44 -2.62
C ASN A 634 -1.72 25.53 -1.78
N GLU A 635 -1.26 25.08 -0.61
CA GLU A 635 -2.06 24.31 0.35
C GLU A 635 -3.26 25.14 0.84
N TRP A 636 -3.05 26.41 1.19
CA TRP A 636 -4.15 27.32 1.52
C TRP A 636 -5.12 27.53 0.34
N GLY A 637 -4.59 27.61 -0.88
CA GLY A 637 -5.37 27.64 -2.12
C GLY A 637 -6.27 26.42 -2.29
N PHE A 638 -5.73 25.22 -2.03
CA PHE A 638 -6.50 23.98 -2.07
C PHE A 638 -7.61 23.95 -1.01
N ASP A 639 -7.31 24.38 0.22
CA ASP A 639 -8.27 24.37 1.31
C ASP A 639 -9.42 25.37 1.10
N THR A 640 -9.15 26.47 0.39
CA THR A 640 -10.10 27.60 0.26
C THR A 640 -10.81 27.64 -1.09
N LEU A 641 -10.09 27.35 -2.18
CA LEU A 641 -10.52 27.50 -3.57
C LEU A 641 -10.50 26.16 -4.35
N GLY A 642 -9.91 25.10 -3.79
CA GLY A 642 -9.86 23.76 -4.39
C GLY A 642 -8.75 23.57 -5.43
N GLU A 643 -7.89 24.58 -5.65
CA GLU A 643 -6.84 24.61 -6.69
C GLU A 643 -5.60 25.39 -6.20
N PRO A 644 -4.40 25.14 -6.73
CA PRO A 644 -3.19 25.87 -6.34
C PRO A 644 -3.24 27.32 -6.86
N ILE A 645 -2.69 28.25 -6.08
CA ILE A 645 -2.81 29.69 -6.34
C ILE A 645 -1.52 30.34 -6.85
N VAL A 646 -0.36 29.71 -6.67
CA VAL A 646 0.95 30.19 -7.12
C VAL A 646 1.50 29.28 -8.21
N GLU A 647 1.84 29.88 -9.35
CA GLU A 647 2.56 29.27 -10.48
C GLU A 647 4.04 29.70 -10.42
N ASP A 648 4.94 28.73 -10.57
CA ASP A 648 6.40 28.91 -10.51
C ASP A 648 7.03 28.38 -11.82
N ASP A 649 6.80 29.14 -12.91
CA ASP A 649 7.39 28.87 -14.23
C ASP A 649 8.62 29.76 -14.46
N ASP A 650 8.52 30.76 -15.37
CA ASP A 650 9.61 31.72 -15.63
C ASP A 650 9.65 32.87 -14.60
N ASP A 651 8.47 33.29 -14.12
CA ASP A 651 8.26 34.28 -13.05
C ASP A 651 7.24 33.71 -12.05
N VAL A 652 7.41 34.00 -10.75
CA VAL A 652 6.47 33.61 -9.70
C VAL A 652 5.25 34.53 -9.79
N ARG A 653 4.06 33.94 -9.98
CA ARG A 653 2.80 34.69 -10.15
C ARG A 653 1.61 33.97 -9.53
N VAL A 654 0.56 34.74 -9.25
CA VAL A 654 -0.75 34.17 -8.90
C VAL A 654 -1.43 33.67 -10.17
N SER A 655 -1.99 32.46 -10.14
CA SER A 655 -2.67 31.88 -11.29
C SER A 655 -3.83 32.75 -11.77
N SER A 656 -3.88 32.96 -13.10
CA SER A 656 -4.86 33.85 -13.73
C SER A 656 -6.32 33.39 -13.60
N GLU A 657 -6.53 32.11 -13.28
CA GLU A 657 -7.86 31.49 -13.12
C GLU A 657 -8.47 31.80 -11.74
N VAL A 658 -7.62 32.06 -10.74
CA VAL A 658 -8.02 32.25 -9.33
C VAL A 658 -7.77 33.67 -8.81
N ILE A 659 -6.99 34.50 -9.52
CA ILE A 659 -6.66 35.88 -9.09
C ILE A 659 -7.91 36.73 -8.81
N ASN A 660 -8.95 36.62 -9.65
CA ASN A 660 -10.22 37.34 -9.49
C ASN A 660 -11.04 36.88 -8.27
N GLN A 661 -10.72 35.71 -7.71
CA GLN A 661 -11.38 35.14 -6.53
C GLN A 661 -10.63 35.52 -5.24
N ILE A 662 -9.31 35.71 -5.32
CA ILE A 662 -8.44 36.07 -4.18
C ILE A 662 -8.45 37.57 -3.89
N GLU A 663 -8.46 38.42 -4.92
CA GLU A 663 -8.51 39.89 -4.79
C GLU A 663 -9.63 40.39 -3.84
N PRO A 664 -10.89 39.92 -3.92
CA PRO A 664 -11.94 40.34 -3.01
C PRO A 664 -11.79 39.79 -1.58
N MET A 665 -10.95 38.77 -1.37
CA MET A 665 -10.68 38.19 -0.05
C MET A 665 -9.60 38.98 0.71
N GLY A 666 -8.69 39.66 -0.01
CA GLY A 666 -7.56 40.40 0.56
C GLY A 666 -7.84 41.86 0.94
N VAL A 667 -9.07 42.35 0.75
CA VAL A 667 -9.48 43.74 1.08
C VAL A 667 -10.65 43.73 2.07
N ALA A 668 -10.41 43.16 3.24
CA ALA A 668 -11.25 43.39 4.42
C ALA A 668 -10.35 43.49 5.66
N ALA A 669 -9.77 44.67 5.86
CA ALA A 669 -9.39 45.17 7.18
C ALA A 669 -10.46 46.17 7.65
#